data_AF-A0A1G1BQ62-F1
#
_entry.id   AF-A0A1G1BQ62-F1
#
_cell.length_a   1.000
_cell.length_b   1.000
_cell.length_c   1.000
_cell.angle_alpha   90.00
_cell.angle_beta   90.00
_cell.angle_gamma   90.00
#
_symmetry.space_group_name_H-M   'P 1'
#
loop_
_entity.id
_entity.type
_entity.pdbx_description
1 polymer ?
#
loop_
_entity_poly.entity_id
_entity_poly.type
_entity_poly.pdbx_seq_one_letter_code
_entity_poly.pdbx_strand_id
1 'polypeptide(L)'
;MSVRAVLLGLLGAATICGVTFFNDMVMRGTFLVGNFLPMSVFGTLILFLLLVNPLLGRVSARLCLSARELGIIICLTLFACFIPGRGLMHQFTTFLMLPHHRLRTDPGWQGDSPRVTVDQVKSWGQLVAGLRAAGTGSAPAPDAGSPARRAWDRLTEADRQALISLAPDATPEVALQNHILEAINQTLADPALPHAESVWHLPLAPHVRNSLQSNGGQIDPLDLPALNRGILEAALAGAIAPRSPGVLEHVPPRLLADTGPNSTLVVDGFVNGLAEGEQKISLRQVPWYAWLRTLLFWAPLILTLSIATIGLALVLHRQWTAHENLPYPTVEFARALLPEEGQRLSETLRNRLFWIGAGVVLLIHMNNYACSWWPEKLIPVRIQYNFWPFVDYFPIFRKGDVGLAWTLFNPTIYFTVVGFAYFLPTDISLSLGLASYLFALVAGILTGYGVMIGTGRFLEPSIYTFLYAGSYCSMFLVLIYSGRRYYGTVFRRGLGLRAPDPAEPHAVWGARAFLVCVLLAVAQLVAVGLHPVLSVAYLTGLFVIVVVASRLLAEAGVFYLHPYFFPCVLVWGVLGARAIGPDQLLIMGMLSSVLLIDPRETLMPFVVSGLQLADKVRAKVGTTAAWGGAAIAIGLAIAIPVTLYLQYQHGAIRTGDGWTTGGPPTFAFNASSTLRKTLAAQGALDQAMAPVTTAGLITKAAPLYPCLGAFAITFGLVLLFAFLRHRFAGWPLHPLMFLVLSTWQSRVLAFSFLLGWFIKACIAKYGGAAGYQRLKPLMTGLIAGEMLAGVIPMIIGAIYYFATGVPPKVFAIFR
;
A
#
# COMPACT_ATOMS: atom_id res chain seq x y z
N MET A 1 -12.20 -31.82 -3.70
CA MET A 1 -11.20 -31.06 -4.47
C MET A 1 -10.21 -32.07 -4.99
N SER A 2 -9.80 -32.01 -6.26
CA SER A 2 -8.73 -32.89 -6.76
C SER A 2 -7.38 -32.35 -6.32
N VAL A 3 -6.44 -33.24 -5.99
CA VAL A 3 -5.05 -32.88 -5.63
C VAL A 3 -4.40 -32.13 -6.80
N ARG A 4 -4.68 -32.58 -8.03
CA ARG A 4 -4.25 -31.94 -9.27
C ARG A 4 -4.64 -30.46 -9.35
N ALA A 5 -5.89 -30.10 -9.08
CA ALA A 5 -6.33 -28.71 -9.14
C ALA A 5 -5.65 -27.82 -8.09
N VAL A 6 -5.38 -28.37 -6.90
CA VAL A 6 -4.64 -27.65 -5.86
C VAL A 6 -3.20 -27.42 -6.30
N LEU A 7 -2.50 -28.45 -6.76
CA LEU A 7 -1.10 -28.33 -7.22
C LEU A 7 -0.97 -27.34 -8.38
N LEU A 8 -1.87 -27.39 -9.37
CA LEU A 8 -1.88 -26.44 -10.48
C LEU A 8 -2.23 -25.02 -10.03
N GLY A 9 -3.12 -24.85 -9.05
CA GLY A 9 -3.43 -23.54 -8.47
C GLY A 9 -2.26 -22.95 -7.69
N LEU A 10 -1.54 -23.76 -6.91
CA LEU A 10 -0.32 -23.34 -6.21
C LEU A 10 0.81 -23.02 -7.21
N LEU A 11 0.92 -23.78 -8.30
CA LEU A 11 1.85 -23.47 -9.39
C LEU A 11 1.48 -22.15 -10.08
N GLY A 12 0.20 -21.88 -10.29
CA GLY A 12 -0.30 -20.60 -10.81
C GLY A 12 0.08 -19.44 -9.89
N ALA A 13 -0.15 -19.60 -8.59
CA ALA A 13 0.25 -18.62 -7.57
C ALA A 13 1.78 -18.40 -7.53
N ALA A 14 2.58 -19.46 -7.62
CA ALA A 14 4.03 -19.37 -7.70
C ALA A 14 4.50 -18.64 -8.97
N THR A 15 3.90 -18.98 -10.11
CA THR A 15 4.26 -18.41 -11.42
C THR A 15 3.93 -16.92 -11.47
N ILE A 16 2.73 -16.52 -11.04
CA ILE A 16 2.35 -15.11 -11.04
C ILE A 16 3.26 -14.30 -10.10
N CYS A 17 3.63 -14.86 -8.94
CA CYS A 17 4.54 -14.21 -8.00
C CYS A 17 5.98 -14.10 -8.53
N GLY A 18 6.46 -15.09 -9.29
CA GLY A 18 7.82 -15.08 -9.84
C GLY A 18 7.98 -14.25 -11.12
N VAL A 19 6.93 -14.10 -11.93
CA VAL A 19 7.04 -13.47 -13.26
C VAL A 19 6.54 -12.02 -13.29
N THR A 20 5.58 -11.64 -12.44
CA THR A 20 4.92 -10.33 -12.53
C THR A 20 5.90 -9.17 -12.40
N PHE A 21 6.79 -9.16 -11.40
CA PHE A 21 7.74 -8.04 -11.24
C PHE A 21 8.66 -7.90 -12.45
N PHE A 22 9.14 -9.02 -13.00
CA PHE A 22 9.94 -9.04 -14.22
C PHE A 22 9.18 -8.47 -15.42
N ASN A 23 7.94 -8.91 -15.64
CA ASN A 23 7.10 -8.38 -16.71
C ASN A 23 6.81 -6.88 -16.55
N ASP A 24 6.35 -6.49 -15.37
CA ASP A 24 5.80 -5.16 -15.11
C ASP A 24 6.91 -4.11 -15.02
N MET A 25 8.05 -4.44 -14.42
CA MET A 25 9.11 -3.47 -14.09
C MET A 25 10.39 -3.61 -14.91
N VAL A 26 10.76 -4.83 -15.33
CA VAL A 26 11.97 -5.05 -16.14
C VAL A 26 11.63 -4.94 -17.63
N MET A 27 10.66 -5.73 -18.11
CA MET A 27 10.21 -5.68 -19.50
C MET A 27 9.28 -4.49 -19.79
N ARG A 28 8.66 -3.90 -18.77
CA ARG A 28 7.69 -2.80 -18.89
C ARG A 28 6.50 -3.16 -19.78
N GLY A 29 6.06 -4.42 -19.72
CA GLY A 29 4.86 -4.90 -20.39
C GLY A 29 3.56 -4.41 -19.74
N THR A 30 2.42 -4.83 -20.30
CA THR A 30 1.11 -4.68 -19.63
C THR A 30 1.16 -5.33 -18.26
N PHE A 31 0.66 -4.67 -17.21
CA PHE A 31 0.65 -5.23 -15.86
C PHE A 31 -0.11 -6.57 -15.80
N LEU A 32 0.53 -7.61 -15.24
CA LEU A 32 -0.08 -8.94 -15.16
C LEU A 32 -1.35 -8.93 -14.29
N VAL A 33 -1.28 -8.23 -13.16
CA VAL A 33 -2.39 -8.09 -12.21
C VAL A 33 -3.05 -6.73 -12.37
N GLY A 34 -2.37 -5.66 -11.94
CA GLY A 34 -2.75 -4.26 -12.18
C GLY A 34 -4.01 -3.76 -11.46
N ASN A 35 -4.99 -4.62 -11.19
CA ASN A 35 -6.29 -4.34 -10.59
C ASN A 35 -7.01 -5.65 -10.14
N PHE A 36 -8.24 -5.56 -9.65
CA PHE A 36 -9.03 -6.72 -9.16
C PHE A 36 -9.58 -7.65 -10.25
N LEU A 37 -9.27 -7.38 -11.52
CA LEU A 37 -9.56 -8.24 -12.67
C LEU A 37 -8.24 -8.54 -13.40
N PRO A 38 -7.39 -9.43 -12.86
CA PRO A 38 -6.05 -9.67 -13.40
C PRO A 38 -6.12 -10.14 -14.85
N MET A 39 -5.60 -9.33 -15.77
CA MET A 39 -5.62 -9.66 -17.20
C MET A 39 -4.88 -10.97 -17.46
N SER A 40 -3.75 -11.20 -16.77
CA SER A 40 -3.00 -12.44 -16.89
C SER A 40 -3.86 -13.65 -16.52
N VAL A 41 -4.62 -13.62 -15.42
CA VAL A 41 -5.42 -14.77 -14.97
C VAL A 41 -6.58 -15.05 -15.93
N PHE A 42 -7.38 -14.03 -16.27
CA PHE A 42 -8.57 -14.23 -17.10
C PHE A 42 -8.24 -14.34 -18.59
N GLY A 43 -7.28 -13.57 -19.10
CA GLY A 43 -6.83 -13.64 -20.48
C GLY A 43 -6.12 -14.96 -20.79
N THR A 44 -5.24 -15.45 -19.91
CA THR A 44 -4.61 -16.77 -20.10
C THR A 44 -5.61 -17.90 -19.94
N LEU A 45 -6.64 -17.76 -19.08
CA LEU A 45 -7.73 -18.73 -19.02
C LEU A 45 -8.45 -18.86 -20.37
N ILE A 46 -8.73 -17.75 -21.06
CA ILE A 46 -9.37 -17.78 -22.38
C ILE A 46 -8.46 -18.53 -23.38
N LEU A 47 -7.18 -18.18 -23.46
CA LEU A 47 -6.22 -18.87 -24.33
C LEU A 47 -6.09 -20.35 -24.00
N PHE A 48 -6.03 -20.69 -22.71
CA PHE A 48 -5.95 -22.06 -22.23
C PHE A 48 -7.19 -22.88 -22.63
N LEU A 49 -8.38 -22.31 -22.48
CA LEU A 49 -9.64 -22.98 -22.84
C LEU A 49 -9.79 -23.18 -24.34
N LEU A 50 -9.24 -22.28 -25.17
CA LEU A 50 -9.34 -22.37 -26.62
C LEU A 50 -8.29 -23.30 -27.23
N LEU A 51 -7.09 -23.31 -26.67
CA LEU A 51 -5.94 -24.00 -27.26
C LEU A 51 -5.57 -25.25 -26.45
N VAL A 52 -5.27 -25.09 -25.17
CA VAL A 52 -4.63 -26.14 -24.36
C VAL A 52 -5.63 -27.20 -23.89
N ASN A 53 -6.74 -26.81 -23.28
CA ASN A 53 -7.72 -27.75 -22.73
C ASN A 53 -8.31 -28.70 -23.80
N PRO A 54 -8.67 -28.21 -25.01
CA PRO A 54 -9.16 -29.09 -26.08
C PRO A 54 -8.07 -30.04 -26.59
N LEU A 55 -6.82 -29.61 -26.65
CA LEU A 55 -5.68 -30.47 -27.02
C LEU A 55 -5.44 -31.55 -25.97
N LEU A 56 -5.45 -31.20 -24.67
CA LEU A 56 -5.37 -32.17 -23.59
C LEU A 56 -6.49 -33.20 -23.67
N GLY A 57 -7.71 -32.76 -23.97
CA GLY A 57 -8.86 -33.66 -24.17
C GLY A 57 -8.76 -34.55 -25.40
N ARG A 58 -7.99 -34.17 -26.44
CA ARG A 58 -7.66 -35.04 -27.58
C ARG A 58 -6.62 -36.09 -27.21
N VAL A 59 -5.65 -35.74 -26.37
CA VAL A 59 -4.63 -36.69 -25.89
C VAL A 59 -5.24 -37.69 -24.89
N SER A 60 -5.99 -37.20 -23.90
CA SER A 60 -6.69 -38.06 -22.94
C SER A 60 -7.82 -37.30 -22.25
N ALA A 61 -8.99 -37.94 -22.12
CA ALA A 61 -10.10 -37.40 -21.34
C ALA A 61 -9.71 -37.11 -19.88
N ARG A 62 -8.75 -37.84 -19.31
CA ARG A 62 -8.24 -37.63 -17.94
C ARG A 62 -7.43 -36.35 -17.80
N LEU A 63 -6.79 -35.89 -18.88
CA LEU A 63 -5.98 -34.66 -18.89
C LEU A 63 -6.82 -33.40 -19.13
N CYS A 64 -8.07 -33.53 -19.59
CA CYS A 64 -8.99 -32.39 -19.68
C CYS A 64 -9.29 -31.85 -18.27
N LEU A 65 -9.22 -30.53 -18.08
CA LEU A 65 -9.60 -29.90 -16.81
C LEU A 65 -11.09 -29.60 -16.81
N SER A 66 -11.76 -30.02 -15.74
CA SER A 66 -13.18 -29.67 -15.50
C SER A 66 -13.35 -28.23 -15.03
N ALA A 67 -14.55 -27.67 -15.16
CA ALA A 67 -14.87 -26.34 -14.61
C ALA A 67 -14.59 -26.23 -13.12
N ARG A 68 -14.81 -27.30 -12.35
CA ARG A 68 -14.50 -27.35 -10.92
C ARG A 68 -13.01 -27.22 -10.66
N GLU A 69 -12.17 -27.89 -11.45
CA GLU A 69 -10.72 -27.82 -11.30
C GLU A 69 -10.20 -26.45 -11.71
N LEU A 70 -10.67 -25.91 -12.84
CA LEU A 70 -10.33 -24.56 -13.30
C LEU A 70 -10.74 -23.49 -12.29
N GLY A 71 -11.96 -23.58 -11.74
CA GLY A 71 -12.43 -22.66 -10.71
C GLY A 71 -11.56 -22.66 -9.45
N ILE A 72 -11.06 -23.83 -9.03
CA ILE A 72 -10.10 -23.94 -7.92
C ILE A 72 -8.75 -23.33 -8.30
N ILE A 73 -8.22 -23.62 -9.50
CA ILE A 73 -6.93 -23.08 -9.97
C ILE A 73 -6.97 -21.54 -9.99
N ILE A 74 -8.03 -20.96 -10.57
CA ILE A 74 -8.24 -19.51 -10.62
C ILE A 74 -8.37 -18.95 -9.21
N CYS A 75 -9.18 -19.58 -8.34
CA CYS A 75 -9.35 -19.14 -6.95
C CYS A 75 -8.00 -19.05 -6.21
N LEU A 76 -7.17 -20.10 -6.27
CA LEU A 76 -5.87 -20.11 -5.60
C LEU A 76 -4.89 -19.09 -6.21
N THR A 77 -4.94 -18.90 -7.53
CA THR A 77 -4.12 -17.89 -8.21
C THR A 77 -4.52 -16.47 -7.78
N LEU A 78 -5.82 -16.18 -7.70
CA LEU A 78 -6.34 -14.88 -7.26
C LEU A 78 -5.86 -14.51 -5.85
N PHE A 79 -5.79 -15.46 -4.92
CA PHE A 79 -5.31 -15.20 -3.56
C PHE A 79 -3.87 -14.67 -3.53
N ALA A 80 -3.04 -15.02 -4.51
CA ALA A 80 -1.65 -14.56 -4.61
C ALA A 80 -1.50 -13.24 -5.39
N CYS A 81 -2.52 -12.79 -6.12
CA CYS A 81 -2.42 -11.64 -7.03
C CYS A 81 -2.04 -10.31 -6.35
N PHE A 82 -2.36 -10.11 -5.07
CA PHE A 82 -1.98 -8.88 -4.37
C PHE A 82 -0.47 -8.74 -4.14
N ILE A 83 0.26 -9.85 -4.13
CA ILE A 83 1.66 -9.91 -3.70
C ILE A 83 2.58 -9.25 -4.73
N PRO A 84 2.62 -9.67 -5.99
CA PRO A 84 3.73 -9.27 -6.83
C PRO A 84 3.56 -7.91 -7.52
N GLY A 85 2.36 -7.32 -7.48
CA GLY A 85 2.03 -6.07 -8.15
C GLY A 85 2.06 -4.83 -7.22
N ARG A 86 1.19 -3.85 -7.49
CA ARG A 86 1.08 -2.62 -6.68
C ARG A 86 0.47 -2.84 -5.30
N GLY A 87 -0.18 -3.99 -5.09
CA GLY A 87 -0.67 -4.38 -3.76
C GLY A 87 0.44 -4.60 -2.74
N LEU A 88 1.67 -4.93 -3.17
CA LEU A 88 2.81 -5.09 -2.28
C LEU A 88 4.19 -4.91 -2.98
N MET A 89 4.69 -5.86 -3.77
CA MET A 89 6.10 -5.93 -4.19
C MET A 89 6.60 -4.77 -5.07
N HIS A 90 5.73 -4.10 -5.84
CA HIS A 90 6.16 -2.93 -6.62
C HIS A 90 6.69 -1.79 -5.74
N GLN A 91 6.25 -1.71 -4.48
CA GLN A 91 6.58 -0.61 -3.56
C GLN A 91 7.23 -1.08 -2.26
N PHE A 92 7.04 -2.34 -1.87
CA PHE A 92 7.50 -2.87 -0.59
C PHE A 92 9.01 -2.72 -0.41
N THR A 93 9.81 -3.23 -1.34
CA THR A 93 11.28 -3.19 -1.22
C THR A 93 11.81 -1.77 -1.40
N THR A 94 11.25 -0.99 -2.33
CA THR A 94 11.67 0.41 -2.52
C THR A 94 11.35 1.27 -1.31
N PHE A 95 10.21 1.06 -0.65
CA PHE A 95 9.85 1.73 0.58
C PHE A 95 10.83 1.42 1.73
N LEU A 96 11.32 0.19 1.81
CA LEU A 96 12.22 -0.23 2.89
C LEU A 96 13.68 0.21 2.71
N MET A 97 14.11 0.50 1.48
CA MET A 97 15.52 0.81 1.16
C MET A 97 15.75 2.25 0.67
N LEU A 98 14.88 2.81 -0.18
CA LEU A 98 15.09 4.15 -0.75
C LEU A 98 15.07 5.30 0.27
N PRO A 99 14.44 5.22 1.45
CA PRO A 99 14.62 6.25 2.49
C PRO A 99 16.09 6.51 2.84
N HIS A 100 16.94 5.47 2.86
CA HIS A 100 18.38 5.61 3.10
C HIS A 100 19.09 6.39 1.99
N HIS A 101 18.70 6.15 0.74
CA HIS A 101 19.19 6.94 -0.39
C HIS A 101 18.72 8.40 -0.29
N ARG A 102 17.45 8.63 0.07
CA ARG A 102 16.88 9.98 0.25
C ARG A 102 17.59 10.76 1.33
N LEU A 103 17.95 10.14 2.45
CA LEU A 103 18.72 10.78 3.52
C LEU A 103 20.07 11.34 3.00
N ARG A 104 20.71 10.65 2.05
CA ARG A 104 21.98 11.11 1.43
C ARG A 104 21.78 12.25 0.43
N THR A 105 20.65 12.28 -0.27
CA THR A 105 20.41 13.20 -1.39
C THR A 105 19.54 14.41 -1.04
N ASP A 106 18.74 14.34 0.01
CA ASP A 106 17.76 15.37 0.40
C ASP A 106 18.20 16.06 1.70
N PRO A 107 18.68 17.32 1.64
CA PRO A 107 19.06 18.08 2.83
C PRO A 107 17.93 18.23 3.84
N GLY A 108 16.66 18.19 3.40
CA GLY A 108 15.49 18.32 4.28
C GLY A 108 15.25 17.11 5.19
N TRP A 109 15.94 15.99 4.93
CA TRP A 109 15.86 14.74 5.70
C TRP A 109 17.04 14.58 6.67
N GLN A 110 18.11 15.32 6.44
CA GLN A 110 19.32 15.30 7.26
C GLN A 110 19.05 16.04 8.58
N GLY A 111 19.64 15.54 9.65
CA GLY A 111 19.66 16.22 10.94
C GLY A 111 20.73 17.31 10.98
N ASP A 112 20.83 18.01 12.11
CA ASP A 112 21.92 18.94 12.35
C ASP A 112 23.27 18.20 12.34
N SER A 113 24.33 18.93 11.99
CA SER A 113 25.70 18.40 12.01
C SER A 113 26.01 17.79 13.39
N PRO A 114 26.60 16.58 13.43
CA PRO A 114 27.02 15.98 14.70
C PRO A 114 28.11 16.79 15.42
N ARG A 115 28.85 17.64 14.72
CA ARG A 115 29.94 18.43 15.31
C ARG A 115 29.39 19.47 16.29
N VAL A 116 30.00 19.53 17.46
CA VAL A 116 29.73 20.56 18.47
C VAL A 116 30.47 21.83 18.11
N THR A 117 29.72 22.92 17.98
CA THR A 117 30.20 24.28 17.76
C THR A 117 29.95 25.15 18.99
N VAL A 118 30.57 26.34 19.05
CA VAL A 118 30.49 27.24 20.22
C VAL A 118 29.05 27.63 20.55
N ASP A 119 28.22 27.86 19.54
CA ASP A 119 26.79 28.20 19.67
C ASP A 119 25.93 27.06 20.24
N GLN A 120 26.42 25.82 20.18
CA GLN A 120 25.75 24.67 20.77
C GLN A 120 26.14 24.44 22.23
N VAL A 121 27.13 25.14 22.78
CA VAL A 121 27.48 25.05 24.20
C VAL A 121 26.53 25.94 25.01
N LYS A 122 25.65 25.31 25.80
CA LYS A 122 24.69 26.01 26.67
C LYS A 122 25.36 26.63 27.90
N SER A 123 26.34 25.93 28.47
CA SER A 123 27.09 26.38 29.64
C SER A 123 28.50 25.83 29.64
N TRP A 124 29.49 26.72 29.53
CA TRP A 124 30.90 26.37 29.61
C TRP A 124 31.29 25.83 30.99
N GLY A 125 30.75 26.40 32.07
CA GLY A 125 31.00 25.92 33.43
C GLY A 125 30.55 24.47 33.64
N GLN A 126 29.34 24.13 33.20
CA GLN A 126 28.82 22.75 33.27
C GLN A 126 29.63 21.79 32.38
N LEU A 127 30.03 22.23 31.19
CA LEU A 127 30.86 21.43 30.28
C LEU A 127 32.21 21.10 30.91
N VAL A 128 32.89 22.11 31.45
CA VAL A 128 34.20 21.96 32.11
C VAL A 128 34.08 21.09 33.37
N ALA A 129 33.04 21.31 34.19
CA ALA A 129 32.80 20.51 35.38
C ALA A 129 32.61 19.02 35.05
N GLY A 130 31.83 18.71 34.01
CA GLY A 130 31.61 17.34 33.54
C GLY A 130 32.90 16.67 33.04
N LEU A 131 33.72 17.39 32.27
CA LEU A 131 35.02 16.90 31.78
C LEU A 131 36.01 16.71 32.94
N ARG A 132 36.10 17.67 33.86
CA ARG A 132 36.99 17.62 35.03
C ARG A 132 36.65 16.44 35.93
N ALA A 133 35.36 16.24 36.24
CA ALA A 133 34.90 15.13 37.08
C ALA A 133 35.28 13.77 36.50
N ALA A 134 35.19 13.60 35.17
CA ALA A 134 35.64 12.40 34.49
C ALA A 134 37.18 12.26 34.48
N GLY A 135 37.90 13.37 34.37
CA GLY A 135 39.36 13.44 34.34
C GLY A 135 40.06 13.16 35.67
N THR A 136 39.50 13.63 36.79
CA THR A 136 40.13 13.59 38.12
C THR A 136 39.64 12.43 39.01
N GLY A 137 38.70 11.60 38.53
CA GLY A 137 38.23 10.41 39.25
C GLY A 137 37.35 10.71 40.48
N SER A 138 36.74 11.89 40.56
CA SER A 138 35.95 12.37 41.70
C SER A 138 34.44 12.04 41.63
N ALA A 139 33.97 11.51 40.50
CA ALA A 139 32.62 10.94 40.34
C ALA A 139 32.62 9.43 40.66
N PRO A 140 31.48 8.80 41.06
CA PRO A 140 31.43 7.35 41.28
C PRO A 140 31.90 6.64 40.01
N ALA A 141 33.05 5.98 40.11
CA ALA A 141 33.96 5.55 39.04
C ALA A 141 33.29 5.42 37.65
N PRO A 142 33.34 6.44 36.79
CA PRO A 142 33.06 6.24 35.39
C PRO A 142 34.15 5.29 34.86
N ASP A 143 33.74 4.22 34.19
CA ASP A 143 34.67 3.33 33.51
C ASP A 143 35.69 4.12 32.66
N ALA A 144 36.87 3.55 32.44
CA ALA A 144 37.90 4.15 31.57
C ALA A 144 37.37 4.46 30.16
N GLY A 145 36.24 3.88 29.78
CA GLY A 145 35.56 4.06 28.50
C GLY A 145 34.51 5.18 28.46
N SER A 146 34.24 5.92 29.54
CA SER A 146 33.12 6.87 29.55
C SER A 146 33.26 8.01 28.52
N PRO A 147 32.15 8.54 27.98
CA PRO A 147 32.20 9.53 26.90
C PRO A 147 32.97 10.80 27.27
N ALA A 148 32.73 11.33 28.48
CA ALA A 148 33.43 12.50 29.00
C ALA A 148 34.92 12.21 29.28
N ARG A 149 35.26 11.00 29.74
CA ARG A 149 36.65 10.59 29.96
C ARG A 149 37.43 10.52 28.65
N ARG A 150 36.83 9.94 27.60
CA ARG A 150 37.44 9.88 26.27
C ARG A 150 37.65 11.26 25.64
N ALA A 151 36.81 12.24 25.98
CA ALA A 151 37.04 13.63 25.57
C ALA A 151 38.19 14.26 26.36
N TRP A 152 38.22 14.04 27.68
CA TRP A 152 39.32 14.48 28.54
C TRP A 152 40.69 13.92 28.12
N ASP A 153 40.74 12.63 27.80
CA ASP A 153 41.97 11.94 27.43
C ASP A 153 42.55 12.41 26.08
N ARG A 154 41.76 13.12 25.26
CA ARG A 154 42.22 13.75 24.01
C ARG A 154 42.76 15.18 24.19
N LEU A 155 42.57 15.80 25.35
CA LEU A 155 43.16 17.09 25.67
C LEU A 155 44.66 16.95 25.97
N THR A 156 45.44 17.99 25.65
CA THR A 156 46.86 18.04 26.02
C THR A 156 47.03 18.19 27.53
N GLU A 157 48.21 17.84 28.06
CA GLU A 157 48.49 17.99 29.49
C GLU A 157 48.37 19.46 29.96
N ALA A 158 48.77 20.41 29.12
CA ALA A 158 48.62 21.84 29.39
C ALA A 158 47.15 22.26 29.49
N ASP A 159 46.30 21.80 28.56
CA ASP A 159 44.86 22.10 28.58
C ASP A 159 44.18 21.48 29.81
N ARG A 160 44.57 20.27 30.21
CA ARG A 160 44.04 19.61 31.42
C ARG A 160 44.37 20.38 32.69
N GLN A 161 45.61 20.86 32.81
CA GLN A 161 46.02 21.68 33.96
C GLN A 161 45.28 23.02 33.99
N ALA A 162 45.15 23.68 32.84
CA ALA A 162 44.35 24.90 32.72
C ALA A 162 42.90 24.65 33.14
N LEU A 163 42.30 23.56 32.67
CA LEU A 163 40.95 23.15 33.06
C LEU A 163 40.81 22.82 34.55
N ILE A 164 41.82 22.26 35.22
CA ILE A 164 41.78 21.98 36.67
C ILE A 164 41.85 23.29 37.47
N SER A 165 42.70 24.22 37.04
CA SER A 165 42.89 25.53 37.69
C SER A 165 41.74 26.51 37.48
N LEU A 166 40.86 26.25 36.51
CA LEU A 166 39.73 27.12 36.17
C LEU A 166 38.71 27.19 37.32
N ALA A 167 38.18 28.37 37.64
CA ALA A 167 37.10 28.50 38.62
C ALA A 167 35.83 27.77 38.14
N PRO A 168 34.99 27.22 39.04
CA PRO A 168 33.84 26.35 38.67
C PRO A 168 32.84 26.94 37.68
N ASP A 169 32.70 28.27 37.65
CA ASP A 169 31.76 28.99 36.78
C ASP A 169 32.45 29.90 35.74
N ALA A 170 33.78 29.85 35.64
CA ALA A 170 34.51 30.68 34.70
C ALA A 170 34.42 30.11 33.27
N THR A 171 34.17 31.00 32.31
CA THR A 171 34.24 30.67 30.89
C THR A 171 35.70 30.56 30.46
N PRO A 172 36.14 29.45 29.84
CA PRO A 172 37.50 29.30 29.32
C PRO A 172 37.84 30.38 28.28
N GLU A 173 39.11 30.69 28.12
CA GLU A 173 39.57 31.53 27.00
C GLU A 173 39.27 30.88 25.64
N VAL A 174 39.10 31.68 24.59
CA VAL A 174 38.70 31.22 23.26
C VAL A 174 39.63 30.12 22.70
N ALA A 175 40.93 30.21 22.94
CA ALA A 175 41.88 29.17 22.52
C ALA A 175 41.57 27.82 23.21
N LEU A 176 41.36 27.83 24.52
CA LEU A 176 41.01 26.65 25.30
C LEU A 176 39.61 26.12 24.93
N GLN A 177 38.65 27.01 24.62
CA GLN A 177 37.34 26.61 24.08
C GLN A 177 37.48 25.81 22.79
N ASN A 178 38.31 26.27 21.85
CA ASN A 178 38.53 25.58 20.58
C ASN A 178 39.18 24.21 20.77
N HIS A 179 40.20 24.10 21.65
CA HIS A 179 40.83 22.81 21.96
C HIS A 179 39.84 21.82 22.61
N ILE A 180 38.98 22.31 23.52
CA ILE A 180 37.91 21.49 24.13
C ILE A 180 36.95 20.98 23.07
N LEU A 181 36.47 21.85 22.19
CA LEU A 181 35.55 21.46 21.12
C LEU A 181 36.21 20.51 20.13
N GLU A 182 37.50 20.68 19.83
CA GLU A 182 38.25 19.77 18.98
C GLU A 182 38.38 18.38 19.63
N ALA A 183 38.75 18.30 20.91
CA ALA A 183 38.82 17.04 21.65
C ALA A 183 37.46 16.32 21.70
N ILE A 184 36.37 17.06 21.95
CA ILE A 184 35.00 16.54 21.90
C ILE A 184 34.67 16.04 20.48
N ASN A 185 34.93 16.83 19.45
CA ASN A 185 34.61 16.45 18.07
C ASN A 185 35.43 15.25 17.58
N GLN A 186 36.67 15.08 18.05
CA GLN A 186 37.47 13.88 17.78
C GLN A 186 36.89 12.62 18.46
N THR A 187 36.16 12.75 19.57
CA THR A 187 35.45 11.61 20.19
C THR A 187 34.30 11.09 19.34
N LEU A 188 33.72 11.92 18.47
CA LEU A 188 32.61 11.53 17.61
C LEU A 188 33.01 10.43 16.62
N ALA A 189 34.28 10.37 16.23
CA ALA A 189 34.81 9.35 15.33
C ALA A 189 35.24 8.05 16.04
N ASP A 190 35.08 7.94 17.37
CA ASP A 190 35.56 6.80 18.15
C ASP A 190 34.65 5.56 17.99
N PRO A 191 35.12 4.48 17.35
CA PRO A 191 34.30 3.28 17.15
C PRO A 191 34.10 2.49 18.44
N ALA A 192 34.92 2.71 19.48
CA ALA A 192 34.81 1.98 20.74
C ALA A 192 33.83 2.64 21.72
N LEU A 193 33.43 3.90 21.50
CA LEU A 193 32.53 4.63 22.39
C LEU A 193 31.15 3.95 22.57
N PRO A 194 30.44 3.54 21.49
CA PRO A 194 29.13 2.89 21.61
C PRO A 194 29.13 1.57 22.40
N HIS A 195 30.30 0.93 22.53
CA HIS A 195 30.46 -0.38 23.17
C HIS A 195 30.88 -0.28 24.64
N ALA A 196 31.12 0.93 25.17
CA ALA A 196 31.45 1.11 26.57
C ALA A 196 30.24 0.79 27.47
N GLU A 197 30.50 0.11 28.59
CA GLU A 197 29.44 -0.31 29.52
C GLU A 197 28.72 0.89 30.14
N SER A 198 29.45 1.96 30.44
CA SER A 198 28.87 3.21 30.96
C SER A 198 27.78 3.82 30.08
N VAL A 199 27.81 3.59 28.77
CA VAL A 199 26.81 4.15 27.83
C VAL A 199 25.41 3.63 28.15
N TRP A 200 25.27 2.36 28.56
CA TRP A 200 23.98 1.74 28.84
C TRP A 200 23.32 2.25 30.14
N HIS A 201 24.09 2.90 31.01
CA HIS A 201 23.60 3.54 32.23
C HIS A 201 23.16 4.99 32.03
N LEU A 202 23.44 5.59 30.87
CA LEU A 202 23.05 6.96 30.57
C LEU A 202 21.55 7.09 30.24
N PRO A 203 20.94 8.25 30.50
CA PRO A 203 19.57 8.56 30.10
C PRO A 203 19.51 8.87 28.58
N LEU A 204 19.81 7.87 27.76
CA LEU A 204 19.87 8.00 26.31
C LEU A 204 18.50 8.32 25.71
N ALA A 205 18.48 9.23 24.73
CA ALA A 205 17.30 9.49 23.94
C ALA A 205 16.87 8.21 23.18
N PRO A 206 15.55 8.02 22.90
CA PRO A 206 15.05 6.81 22.27
C PRO A 206 15.72 6.45 20.94
N HIS A 207 16.00 7.44 20.10
CA HIS A 207 16.67 7.23 18.80
C HIS A 207 18.12 6.72 18.99
N VAL A 208 18.87 7.27 19.95
CA VAL A 208 20.23 6.81 20.30
C VAL A 208 20.21 5.37 20.81
N ARG A 209 19.28 5.06 21.71
CA ARG A 209 19.12 3.69 22.24
C ARG A 209 18.76 2.70 21.13
N ASN A 210 17.87 3.07 20.22
CA ASN A 210 17.48 2.23 19.08
C ASN A 210 18.66 1.97 18.16
N SER A 211 19.48 2.99 17.89
CA SER A 211 20.69 2.87 17.08
C SER A 211 21.76 1.98 17.75
N LEU A 212 21.94 2.06 19.07
CA LEU A 212 22.82 1.16 19.82
C LEU A 212 22.34 -0.30 19.81
N GLN A 213 21.04 -0.51 19.85
CA GLN A 213 20.42 -1.84 19.78
C GLN A 213 20.34 -2.37 18.34
N SER A 214 20.57 -1.53 17.33
CA SER A 214 20.67 -1.95 15.95
C SER A 214 22.07 -2.49 15.61
N ASN A 215 22.12 -3.40 14.64
CA ASN A 215 23.34 -3.90 14.00
C ASN A 215 24.21 -4.91 14.78
N GLY A 216 23.73 -5.53 15.87
CA GLY A 216 24.51 -6.57 16.57
C GLY A 216 25.91 -6.11 16.99
N GLY A 217 26.12 -4.80 17.15
CA GLY A 217 27.41 -4.17 17.45
C GLY A 217 28.21 -3.60 16.27
N GLN A 218 27.74 -3.63 15.01
CA GLN A 218 28.47 -3.05 13.87
C GLN A 218 27.83 -1.77 13.32
N ILE A 219 28.38 -0.61 13.68
CA ILE A 219 27.84 0.70 13.27
C ILE A 219 28.51 1.16 11.97
N ASP A 220 27.71 1.68 11.03
CA ASP A 220 28.24 2.30 9.80
C ASP A 220 29.14 3.49 10.18
N PRO A 221 30.38 3.59 9.66
CA PRO A 221 31.23 4.76 9.84
C PRO A 221 30.56 6.10 9.54
N LEU A 222 29.57 6.14 8.64
CA LEU A 222 28.81 7.35 8.30
C LEU A 222 27.84 7.78 9.42
N ASP A 223 27.28 6.82 10.15
CA ASP A 223 26.29 7.08 11.21
C ASP A 223 26.94 7.23 12.60
N LEU A 224 28.18 6.74 12.74
CA LEU A 224 28.94 6.74 13.99
C LEU A 224 29.05 8.13 14.65
N PRO A 225 29.36 9.23 13.92
CA PRO A 225 29.44 10.56 14.54
C PRO A 225 28.11 11.03 15.13
N ALA A 226 27.00 10.77 14.44
CA ALA A 226 25.66 11.16 14.87
C ALA A 226 25.21 10.38 16.12
N LEU A 227 25.57 9.09 16.18
CA LEU A 227 25.34 8.24 17.34
C LEU A 227 26.16 8.69 18.55
N ASN A 228 27.48 8.86 18.36
CA ASN A 228 28.39 9.28 19.41
C ASN A 228 28.04 10.67 19.95
N ARG A 229 27.53 11.55 19.08
CA ARG A 229 26.98 12.85 19.48
C ARG A 229 25.83 12.71 20.47
N GLY A 230 24.87 11.83 20.21
CA GLY A 230 23.74 11.57 21.11
C GLY A 230 24.15 10.94 22.45
N ILE A 231 25.19 10.11 22.45
CA ILE A 231 25.79 9.55 23.68
C ILE A 231 26.41 10.67 24.53
N LEU A 232 27.16 11.58 23.90
CA LEU A 232 27.76 12.73 24.57
C LEU A 232 26.72 13.70 25.12
N GLU A 233 25.62 13.92 24.40
CA GLU A 233 24.50 14.75 24.90
C GLU A 233 23.91 14.19 26.20
N ALA A 234 23.78 12.87 26.31
CA ALA A 234 23.29 12.22 27.52
C ALA A 234 24.34 12.25 28.65
N ALA A 235 25.62 12.11 28.33
CA ALA A 235 26.71 12.15 29.31
C ALA A 235 26.99 13.56 29.85
N LEU A 236 26.85 14.58 29.01
CA LEU A 236 27.09 16.00 29.32
C LEU A 236 25.77 16.78 29.31
N ALA A 237 24.73 16.18 29.90
CA ALA A 237 23.38 16.74 29.89
C ALA A 237 23.36 18.15 30.48
N GLY A 238 22.73 19.09 29.77
CA GLY A 238 22.63 20.50 30.17
C GLY A 238 23.79 21.38 29.68
N ALA A 239 24.98 20.82 29.46
CA ALA A 239 26.15 21.55 28.98
C ALA A 239 26.11 21.83 27.47
N ILE A 240 25.57 20.89 26.68
CA ILE A 240 25.50 20.99 25.22
C ILE A 240 24.03 20.93 24.78
N ALA A 241 23.67 21.73 23.77
CA ALA A 241 22.36 21.67 23.14
C ALA A 241 22.15 20.32 22.42
N PRO A 242 20.94 19.74 22.50
CA PRO A 242 20.61 18.54 21.75
C PRO A 242 20.53 18.88 20.26
N ARG A 243 21.07 18.01 19.40
CA ARG A 243 20.92 18.15 17.96
C ARG A 243 19.51 17.78 17.49
N SER A 244 19.07 18.34 16.36
CA SER A 244 17.90 17.83 15.66
C SER A 244 18.29 16.55 14.91
N PRO A 245 17.76 15.36 15.28
CA PRO A 245 18.09 14.12 14.59
C PRO A 245 17.50 14.07 13.18
N GLY A 246 18.14 13.30 12.30
CA GLY A 246 17.65 13.03 10.96
C GLY A 246 16.35 12.24 10.98
N VAL A 247 15.59 12.32 9.88
CA VAL A 247 14.24 11.73 9.82
C VAL A 247 14.25 10.20 10.05
N LEU A 248 15.29 9.50 9.61
CA LEU A 248 15.39 8.04 9.76
C LEU A 248 15.75 7.60 11.18
N GLU A 249 16.36 8.46 11.99
CA GLU A 249 16.73 8.11 13.36
C GLU A 249 15.51 7.93 14.27
N HIS A 250 14.38 8.51 13.87
CA HIS A 250 13.09 8.32 14.54
C HIS A 250 12.40 7.00 14.18
N VAL A 251 12.93 6.26 13.20
CA VAL A 251 12.29 5.05 12.69
C VAL A 251 12.68 3.85 13.57
N PRO A 252 11.72 3.06 14.05
CA PRO A 252 12.02 1.79 14.70
C PRO A 252 12.87 0.91 13.77
N PRO A 253 14.03 0.37 14.22
CA PRO A 253 14.98 -0.30 13.34
C PRO A 253 14.47 -1.55 12.61
N ARG A 254 13.32 -2.11 13.02
CA ARG A 254 12.69 -3.26 12.35
C ARG A 254 11.89 -2.86 11.11
N LEU A 255 11.56 -1.58 10.96
CA LEU A 255 10.65 -1.11 9.90
C LEU A 255 11.34 -0.76 8.59
N LEU A 256 12.67 -0.63 8.54
CA LEU A 256 13.46 -0.38 7.33
C LEU A 256 14.57 -1.42 7.18
N ALA A 257 15.10 -1.54 5.96
CA ALA A 257 16.26 -2.38 5.70
C ALA A 257 17.49 -1.87 6.48
N ASP A 258 18.33 -2.80 6.92
CA ASP A 258 19.56 -2.54 7.65
C ASP A 258 20.71 -2.36 6.67
N THR A 259 21.30 -1.17 6.60
CA THR A 259 22.40 -0.90 5.66
C THR A 259 23.71 -1.55 6.08
N GLY A 260 23.84 -1.94 7.36
CA GLY A 260 25.06 -2.50 7.92
C GLY A 260 26.32 -1.65 7.69
N PRO A 261 27.52 -2.23 7.85
CA PRO A 261 28.78 -1.50 7.70
C PRO A 261 29.16 -1.19 6.24
N ASN A 262 28.53 -1.85 5.26
CA ASN A 262 28.81 -1.65 3.83
C ASN A 262 27.60 -1.04 3.12
N SER A 263 27.20 0.15 3.58
CA SER A 263 26.02 0.82 3.06
C SER A 263 26.15 1.27 1.60
N THR A 264 27.37 1.45 1.09
CA THR A 264 27.64 1.65 -0.34
C THR A 264 27.17 0.44 -1.15
N LEU A 265 27.57 -0.78 -0.78
CA LEU A 265 27.10 -2.00 -1.46
C LEU A 265 25.58 -2.18 -1.35
N VAL A 266 25.02 -1.93 -0.16
CA VAL A 266 23.59 -2.19 0.11
C VAL A 266 22.69 -1.18 -0.58
N VAL A 267 22.96 0.12 -0.39
CA VAL A 267 22.12 1.21 -0.89
C VAL A 267 22.45 1.50 -2.34
N ASP A 268 23.71 1.76 -2.68
CA ASP A 268 24.07 2.16 -4.05
C ASP A 268 23.92 0.98 -5.01
N GLY A 269 24.23 -0.24 -4.56
CA GLY A 269 23.96 -1.46 -5.30
C GLY A 269 22.47 -1.74 -5.51
N PHE A 270 21.59 -1.35 -4.57
CA PHE A 270 20.14 -1.44 -4.77
C PHE A 270 19.63 -0.36 -5.73
N VAL A 271 20.12 0.88 -5.60
CA VAL A 271 19.68 2.03 -6.40
C VAL A 271 20.11 1.88 -7.86
N ASN A 272 21.40 1.59 -8.10
CA ASN A 272 22.02 1.57 -9.42
C ASN A 272 22.07 0.18 -10.05
N GLY A 273 22.05 -0.88 -9.22
CA GLY A 273 22.31 -2.26 -9.65
C GLY A 273 23.78 -2.65 -9.44
N LEU A 274 24.00 -3.95 -9.26
CA LEU A 274 25.30 -4.59 -9.07
C LEU A 274 25.84 -5.24 -10.34
N ALA A 275 25.03 -5.37 -11.40
CA ALA A 275 25.46 -5.99 -12.64
C ALA A 275 26.37 -5.06 -13.46
N GLU A 276 27.49 -5.60 -13.94
CA GLU A 276 28.36 -4.94 -14.90
C GLU A 276 28.04 -5.41 -16.33
N GLY A 277 27.57 -4.49 -17.18
CA GLY A 277 27.17 -4.79 -18.56
C GLY A 277 26.02 -5.79 -18.63
N GLU A 278 26.22 -6.91 -19.33
CA GLU A 278 25.23 -8.00 -19.48
C GLU A 278 25.40 -9.14 -18.47
N GLN A 279 26.38 -9.06 -17.56
CA GLN A 279 26.64 -10.14 -16.62
C GLN A 279 25.51 -10.25 -15.58
N LYS A 280 25.07 -11.48 -15.33
CA LYS A 280 24.10 -11.77 -14.27
C LYS A 280 24.82 -11.85 -12.93
N ILE A 281 24.23 -11.22 -11.92
CA ILE A 281 24.71 -11.37 -10.54
C ILE A 281 24.36 -12.75 -9.99
N SER A 282 25.18 -13.26 -9.09
CA SER A 282 24.86 -14.47 -8.33
C SER A 282 23.89 -14.15 -7.20
N LEU A 283 23.02 -15.09 -6.83
CA LEU A 283 22.13 -14.95 -5.67
C LEU A 283 22.89 -14.65 -4.36
N ARG A 284 24.16 -15.04 -4.25
CA ARG A 284 25.00 -14.75 -3.07
C ARG A 284 25.49 -13.30 -3.00
N GLN A 285 25.48 -12.57 -4.11
CA GLN A 285 25.89 -11.16 -4.16
C GLN A 285 24.81 -10.22 -3.63
N VAL A 286 23.56 -10.68 -3.56
CA VAL A 286 22.48 -9.93 -2.89
C VAL A 286 22.78 -9.88 -1.39
N PRO A 287 22.82 -8.70 -0.76
CA PRO A 287 23.12 -8.55 0.66
C PRO A 287 21.92 -8.96 1.54
N TRP A 288 21.63 -10.26 1.63
CA TRP A 288 20.47 -10.78 2.38
C TRP A 288 20.45 -10.39 3.86
N TYR A 289 21.63 -10.17 4.46
CA TYR A 289 21.76 -9.71 5.85
C TYR A 289 21.03 -8.39 6.08
N ALA A 290 21.05 -7.48 5.10
CA ALA A 290 20.41 -6.17 5.16
C ALA A 290 18.87 -6.27 5.29
N TRP A 291 18.31 -7.34 4.73
CA TRP A 291 16.86 -7.52 4.64
C TRP A 291 16.30 -8.40 5.75
N LEU A 292 17.12 -9.27 6.36
CA LEU A 292 16.66 -10.29 7.31
C LEU A 292 15.85 -9.69 8.45
N ARG A 293 16.38 -8.66 9.13
CA ARG A 293 15.72 -8.05 10.29
C ARG A 293 14.35 -7.44 9.94
N THR A 294 14.26 -6.74 8.82
CA THR A 294 13.02 -6.08 8.41
C THR A 294 12.00 -7.08 7.87
N LEU A 295 12.45 -8.11 7.14
CA LEU A 295 11.59 -9.18 6.65
C LEU A 295 11.03 -10.05 7.79
N LEU A 296 11.79 -10.26 8.87
CA LEU A 296 11.33 -10.96 10.08
C LEU A 296 10.22 -10.21 10.83
N PHE A 297 10.01 -8.92 10.54
CA PHE A 297 8.85 -8.17 11.03
C PHE A 297 7.72 -8.16 10.00
N TRP A 298 8.02 -7.71 8.78
CA TRP A 298 6.99 -7.46 7.76
C TRP A 298 6.36 -8.74 7.22
N ALA A 299 7.13 -9.80 6.94
CA ALA A 299 6.55 -11.02 6.37
C ALA A 299 5.58 -11.71 7.34
N PRO A 300 5.88 -11.86 8.65
CA PRO A 300 4.91 -12.33 9.63
C PRO A 300 3.70 -11.40 9.77
N LEU A 301 3.89 -10.07 9.75
CA LEU A 301 2.77 -9.13 9.83
C LEU A 301 1.83 -9.28 8.64
N ILE A 302 2.37 -9.31 7.41
CA ILE A 302 1.60 -9.47 6.17
C ILE A 302 0.87 -10.82 6.17
N LEU A 303 1.51 -11.90 6.63
CA LEU A 303 0.88 -13.22 6.73
C LEU A 303 -0.26 -13.22 7.76
N THR A 304 -0.03 -12.64 8.95
CA THR A 304 -1.06 -12.48 9.99
C THR A 304 -2.25 -11.70 9.48
N LEU A 305 -2.03 -10.55 8.83
CA LEU A 305 -3.09 -9.74 8.25
C LEU A 305 -3.81 -10.47 7.11
N SER A 306 -3.07 -11.24 6.29
CA SER A 306 -3.67 -12.03 5.21
C SER A 306 -4.61 -13.12 5.73
N ILE A 307 -4.19 -13.84 6.78
CA ILE A 307 -5.03 -14.86 7.43
C ILE A 307 -6.24 -14.20 8.10
N ALA A 308 -6.07 -13.03 8.75
CA ALA A 308 -7.18 -12.27 9.31
C ALA A 308 -8.19 -11.89 8.22
N THR A 309 -7.72 -11.37 7.08
CA THR A 309 -8.55 -11.00 5.94
C THR A 309 -9.28 -12.19 5.32
N ILE A 310 -8.62 -13.34 5.17
CA ILE A 310 -9.29 -14.58 4.71
C ILE A 310 -10.35 -15.03 5.72
N GLY A 311 -10.03 -15.00 7.01
CA GLY A 311 -10.97 -15.34 8.09
C GLY A 311 -12.20 -14.44 8.06
N LEU A 312 -12.01 -13.13 7.90
CA LEU A 312 -13.10 -12.17 7.76
C LEU A 312 -13.90 -12.38 6.48
N ALA A 313 -13.25 -12.67 5.34
CA ALA A 313 -13.93 -12.97 4.09
C ALA A 313 -14.83 -14.21 4.20
N LEU A 314 -14.41 -15.26 4.93
CA LEU A 314 -15.23 -16.43 5.23
C LEU A 314 -16.47 -16.09 6.07
N VAL A 315 -16.34 -15.17 7.03
CA VAL A 315 -17.47 -14.68 7.83
C VAL A 315 -18.46 -13.90 6.97
N LEU A 316 -17.98 -13.04 6.08
CA LEU A 316 -18.85 -12.21 5.23
C LEU A 316 -19.47 -12.97 4.07
N HIS A 317 -18.86 -14.10 3.65
CA HIS A 317 -19.22 -14.82 2.44
C HIS A 317 -20.71 -15.20 2.39
N ARG A 318 -21.22 -15.96 3.36
CA ARG A 318 -22.63 -16.41 3.39
C ARG A 318 -23.61 -15.23 3.38
N GLN A 319 -23.30 -14.18 4.13
CA GLN A 319 -24.14 -12.99 4.19
C GLN A 319 -24.26 -12.34 2.80
N TRP A 320 -23.14 -12.16 2.10
CA TRP A 320 -23.13 -11.50 0.79
C TRP A 320 -23.69 -12.39 -0.32
N THR A 321 -23.49 -13.70 -0.25
CA THR A 321 -23.88 -14.61 -1.34
C THR A 321 -25.31 -15.10 -1.22
N ALA A 322 -25.75 -15.49 -0.02
CA ALA A 322 -27.04 -16.12 0.19
C ALA A 322 -28.10 -15.17 0.77
N HIS A 323 -27.72 -14.29 1.70
CA HIS A 323 -28.69 -13.38 2.33
C HIS A 323 -28.90 -12.10 1.51
N GLU A 324 -27.83 -11.54 0.96
CA GLU A 324 -27.88 -10.29 0.17
C GLU A 324 -27.86 -10.51 -1.35
N ASN A 325 -27.58 -11.74 -1.82
CA ASN A 325 -27.58 -12.13 -3.23
C ASN A 325 -26.81 -11.16 -4.14
N LEU A 326 -25.59 -10.79 -3.75
CA LEU A 326 -24.78 -9.88 -4.55
C LEU A 326 -24.46 -10.47 -5.94
N PRO A 327 -24.36 -9.62 -6.98
CA PRO A 327 -24.22 -10.06 -8.36
C PRO A 327 -22.85 -10.65 -8.71
N TYR A 328 -21.75 -10.18 -8.08
CA TYR A 328 -20.36 -10.57 -8.41
C TYR A 328 -20.04 -10.59 -9.92
N PRO A 329 -20.13 -9.44 -10.63
CA PRO A 329 -20.02 -9.41 -12.09
C PRO A 329 -18.73 -10.03 -12.64
N THR A 330 -17.60 -9.79 -11.97
CA THR A 330 -16.29 -10.34 -12.36
C THR A 330 -16.24 -11.86 -12.25
N VAL A 331 -16.91 -12.44 -11.24
CA VAL A 331 -17.01 -13.89 -11.05
C VAL A 331 -17.99 -14.51 -12.05
N GLU A 332 -19.09 -13.82 -12.35
CA GLU A 332 -20.03 -14.26 -13.38
C GLU A 332 -19.39 -14.25 -14.78
N PHE A 333 -18.53 -13.27 -15.09
CA PHE A 333 -17.68 -13.29 -16.28
C PHE A 333 -16.77 -14.54 -16.31
N ALA A 334 -16.04 -14.79 -15.22
CA ALA A 334 -15.19 -15.98 -15.12
C ALA A 334 -15.97 -17.28 -15.31
N ARG A 335 -17.14 -17.38 -14.65
CA ARG A 335 -18.04 -18.54 -14.74
C ARG A 335 -18.57 -18.75 -16.16
N ALA A 336 -18.90 -17.68 -16.88
CA ALA A 336 -19.39 -17.76 -18.27
C ALA A 336 -18.35 -18.34 -19.25
N LEU A 337 -17.07 -18.25 -18.91
CA LEU A 337 -15.97 -18.84 -19.69
C LEU A 337 -15.75 -20.32 -19.36
N LEU A 338 -16.09 -20.78 -18.16
CA LEU A 338 -15.85 -22.17 -17.74
C LEU A 338 -16.70 -23.17 -18.54
N PRO A 339 -16.16 -24.35 -18.88
CA PRO A 339 -16.88 -25.36 -19.64
C PRO A 339 -18.04 -25.98 -18.86
N GLU A 340 -19.06 -26.48 -19.56
CA GLU A 340 -20.11 -27.28 -18.94
C GLU A 340 -19.62 -28.69 -18.58
N GLU A 341 -20.33 -29.39 -17.70
CA GLU A 341 -20.02 -30.78 -17.38
C GLU A 341 -20.06 -31.63 -18.66
N GLY A 342 -18.97 -32.37 -18.91
CA GLY A 342 -18.82 -33.22 -20.09
C GLY A 342 -18.43 -32.50 -21.39
N GLN A 343 -18.36 -31.16 -21.40
CA GLN A 343 -17.96 -30.39 -22.57
C GLN A 343 -16.56 -29.78 -22.42
N ARG A 344 -15.91 -29.48 -23.56
CA ARG A 344 -14.55 -28.91 -23.60
C ARG A 344 -14.54 -27.39 -23.60
N LEU A 345 -15.60 -26.76 -24.11
CA LEU A 345 -15.78 -25.32 -24.23
C LEU A 345 -17.10 -24.93 -23.56
N SER A 346 -17.24 -23.66 -23.17
CA SER A 346 -18.50 -23.12 -22.66
C SER A 346 -19.46 -22.76 -23.80
N GLU A 347 -20.75 -22.63 -23.49
CA GLU A 347 -21.75 -22.10 -24.42
C GLU A 347 -21.37 -20.71 -24.92
N THR A 348 -20.84 -19.86 -24.04
CA THR A 348 -20.41 -18.50 -24.38
C THR A 348 -19.31 -18.50 -25.44
N LEU A 349 -18.30 -19.36 -25.31
CA LEU A 349 -17.20 -19.48 -26.28
C LEU A 349 -17.64 -20.07 -27.62
N ARG A 350 -18.79 -20.76 -27.69
CA ARG A 350 -19.38 -21.24 -28.94
C ARG A 350 -20.25 -20.21 -29.63
N ASN A 351 -20.65 -19.15 -28.93
CA ASN A 351 -21.59 -18.17 -29.44
C ASN A 351 -20.92 -17.20 -30.42
N ARG A 352 -21.53 -16.95 -31.59
CA ARG A 352 -20.99 -16.03 -32.60
C ARG A 352 -20.93 -14.57 -32.12
N LEU A 353 -21.90 -14.12 -31.34
CA LEU A 353 -21.95 -12.75 -30.82
C LEU A 353 -20.78 -12.47 -29.86
N PHE A 354 -20.36 -13.48 -29.09
CA PHE A 354 -19.16 -13.38 -28.25
C PHE A 354 -17.92 -13.04 -29.09
N TRP A 355 -17.72 -13.77 -30.18
CA TRP A 355 -16.57 -13.55 -31.07
C TRP A 355 -16.62 -12.24 -31.84
N ILE A 356 -17.82 -11.74 -32.17
CA ILE A 356 -17.95 -10.40 -32.76
C ILE A 356 -17.46 -9.35 -31.77
N GLY A 357 -17.91 -9.41 -30.50
CA GLY A 357 -17.48 -8.46 -29.47
C GLY A 357 -15.98 -8.57 -29.17
N ALA A 358 -15.49 -9.79 -28.97
CA ALA A 358 -14.08 -10.05 -28.67
C ALA A 358 -13.17 -9.66 -29.85
N GLY A 359 -13.56 -10.02 -31.07
CA GLY A 359 -12.81 -9.74 -32.28
C GLY A 359 -12.69 -8.25 -32.57
N VAL A 360 -13.78 -7.48 -32.46
CA VAL A 360 -13.75 -6.02 -32.68
C VAL A 360 -12.80 -5.33 -31.70
N VAL A 361 -12.92 -5.62 -30.40
CA VAL A 361 -12.05 -5.01 -29.38
C VAL A 361 -10.60 -5.45 -29.55
N LEU A 362 -10.37 -6.74 -29.81
CA LEU A 362 -9.04 -7.25 -30.05
C LEU A 362 -8.38 -6.59 -31.26
N LEU A 363 -9.10 -6.44 -32.38
CA LEU A 363 -8.57 -5.79 -33.58
C LEU A 363 -8.19 -4.33 -33.33
N ILE A 364 -9.02 -3.57 -32.61
CA ILE A 364 -8.74 -2.18 -32.21
C ILE A 364 -7.41 -2.11 -31.44
N HIS A 365 -7.27 -2.91 -30.39
CA HIS A 365 -6.07 -2.88 -29.56
C HIS A 365 -4.84 -3.46 -30.25
N MET A 366 -4.97 -4.51 -31.06
CA MET A 366 -3.84 -5.07 -31.82
C MET A 366 -3.35 -4.10 -32.89
N ASN A 367 -4.25 -3.37 -33.55
CA ASN A 367 -3.86 -2.28 -34.44
C ASN A 367 -3.10 -1.19 -33.67
N ASN A 368 -3.60 -0.76 -32.51
CA ASN A 368 -2.93 0.25 -31.69
C ASN A 368 -1.58 -0.24 -31.15
N TYR A 369 -1.47 -1.53 -30.80
CA TYR A 369 -0.20 -2.15 -30.44
C TYR A 369 0.77 -2.13 -31.62
N ALA A 370 0.34 -2.53 -32.82
CA ALA A 370 1.16 -2.47 -34.03
C ALA A 370 1.61 -1.04 -34.36
N CYS A 371 0.75 -0.04 -34.15
CA CYS A 371 1.11 1.38 -34.31
C CYS A 371 2.25 1.81 -33.36
N SER A 372 2.43 1.16 -32.21
CA SER A 372 3.56 1.46 -31.31
C SER A 372 4.91 0.99 -31.87
N TRP A 373 4.89 0.00 -32.76
CA TRP A 373 6.07 -0.50 -33.47
C TRP A 373 6.29 0.20 -34.81
N TRP A 374 5.21 0.53 -35.52
CA TRP A 374 5.25 1.15 -36.85
C TRP A 374 4.39 2.42 -36.93
N PRO A 375 4.70 3.48 -36.17
CA PRO A 375 3.88 4.69 -36.09
C PRO A 375 3.77 5.45 -37.42
N GLU A 376 4.74 5.30 -38.30
CA GLU A 376 4.77 5.97 -39.61
C GLU A 376 3.92 5.25 -40.67
N LYS A 377 3.57 3.97 -40.45
CA LYS A 377 2.89 3.12 -41.44
C LYS A 377 1.43 2.83 -41.10
N LEU A 378 1.07 2.90 -39.81
CA LEU A 378 -0.22 2.49 -39.32
C LEU A 378 -0.96 3.67 -38.65
N ILE A 379 -2.28 3.65 -38.74
CA ILE A 379 -3.15 4.68 -38.17
C ILE A 379 -3.76 4.13 -36.87
N PRO A 380 -3.52 4.77 -35.71
CA PRO A 380 -4.11 4.32 -34.46
C PRO A 380 -5.62 4.62 -34.41
N VAL A 381 -6.40 3.67 -33.91
CA VAL A 381 -7.81 3.85 -33.59
C VAL A 381 -7.89 4.60 -32.26
N ARG A 382 -8.34 5.86 -32.29
CA ARG A 382 -8.45 6.71 -31.11
C ARG A 382 -9.59 6.23 -30.21
N ILE A 383 -9.24 5.87 -28.97
CA ILE A 383 -10.19 5.52 -27.90
C ILE A 383 -10.27 6.61 -26.81
N GLN A 384 -9.40 7.62 -26.89
CA GLN A 384 -9.43 8.81 -26.06
C GLN A 384 -9.88 10.00 -26.91
N TYR A 385 -10.84 10.77 -26.38
CA TYR A 385 -11.45 11.89 -27.07
C TYR A 385 -11.19 13.18 -26.31
N ASN A 386 -10.75 14.23 -26.98
CA ASN A 386 -10.46 15.53 -26.37
C ASN A 386 -11.67 16.46 -26.50
N PHE A 387 -12.39 16.65 -25.39
CA PHE A 387 -13.46 17.63 -25.22
C PHE A 387 -13.02 18.82 -24.37
N TRP A 388 -11.72 19.04 -24.17
CA TRP A 388 -11.20 20.17 -23.40
C TRP A 388 -11.75 21.54 -23.81
N PRO A 389 -11.94 21.86 -25.11
CA PRO A 389 -12.56 23.14 -25.50
C PRO A 389 -13.95 23.37 -24.91
N PHE A 390 -14.69 22.31 -24.54
CA PHE A 390 -15.99 22.46 -23.91
C PHE A 390 -15.92 23.00 -22.47
N VAL A 391 -14.75 22.90 -21.81
CA VAL A 391 -14.57 23.40 -20.44
C VAL A 391 -14.79 24.91 -20.35
N ASP A 392 -14.53 25.67 -21.42
CA ASP A 392 -14.72 27.12 -21.44
C ASP A 392 -16.20 27.52 -21.31
N TYR A 393 -17.13 26.64 -21.70
CA TYR A 393 -18.57 26.82 -21.45
C TYR A 393 -18.99 26.43 -20.03
N PHE A 394 -18.13 25.73 -19.29
CA PHE A 394 -18.39 25.30 -17.92
C PHE A 394 -17.23 25.72 -16.99
N PRO A 395 -17.03 27.04 -16.77
CA PRO A 395 -15.87 27.56 -16.04
C PRO A 395 -15.77 27.06 -14.60
N ILE A 396 -16.87 26.53 -14.04
CA ILE A 396 -16.91 25.94 -12.70
C ILE A 396 -16.01 24.71 -12.57
N PHE A 397 -15.90 23.88 -13.62
CA PHE A 397 -15.02 22.72 -13.61
C PHE A 397 -13.55 23.14 -13.62
N ARG A 398 -13.22 24.22 -14.35
CA ARG A 398 -11.87 24.78 -14.40
C ARG A 398 -11.43 25.43 -13.08
N LYS A 399 -12.37 26.07 -12.37
CA LYS A 399 -12.12 26.72 -11.07
C LYS A 399 -11.79 25.75 -9.95
N GLY A 400 -12.37 24.54 -9.96
CA GLY A 400 -12.17 23.55 -8.90
C GLY A 400 -10.79 22.91 -8.91
N ASP A 401 -10.57 21.96 -9.82
CA ASP A 401 -9.30 21.26 -10.01
C ASP A 401 -9.09 21.03 -11.50
N VAL A 402 -8.05 21.66 -12.06
CA VAL A 402 -7.74 21.61 -13.50
C VAL A 402 -7.42 20.18 -13.96
N GLY A 403 -6.70 19.40 -13.14
CA GLY A 403 -6.38 18.01 -13.48
C GLY A 403 -7.60 17.10 -13.44
N LEU A 404 -8.51 17.37 -12.50
CA LEU A 404 -9.81 16.72 -12.44
C LEU A 404 -10.66 17.04 -13.68
N ALA A 405 -10.78 18.32 -14.05
CA ALA A 405 -11.49 18.73 -15.26
C ALA A 405 -10.85 18.11 -16.51
N TRP A 406 -9.52 18.09 -16.60
CA TRP A 406 -8.81 17.53 -17.74
C TRP A 406 -9.20 16.07 -17.98
N THR A 407 -9.23 15.27 -16.92
CA THR A 407 -9.56 13.83 -17.01
C THR A 407 -11.01 13.61 -17.45
N LEU A 408 -11.96 14.40 -16.93
CA LEU A 408 -13.38 14.27 -17.25
C LEU A 408 -13.75 14.71 -18.67
N PHE A 409 -13.02 15.70 -19.20
CA PHE A 409 -13.19 16.22 -20.56
C PHE A 409 -12.21 15.59 -21.56
N ASN A 410 -11.37 14.63 -21.14
CA ASN A 410 -10.57 13.79 -22.04
C ASN A 410 -10.88 12.29 -21.83
N PRO A 411 -12.16 11.87 -21.96
CA PRO A 411 -12.57 10.52 -21.62
C PRO A 411 -11.90 9.47 -22.53
N THR A 412 -11.57 8.34 -21.91
CA THR A 412 -11.09 7.13 -22.59
C THR A 412 -12.17 6.05 -22.50
N ILE A 413 -12.40 5.34 -23.60
CA ILE A 413 -13.33 4.21 -23.65
C ILE A 413 -12.60 2.94 -23.23
N TYR A 414 -13.05 2.35 -22.12
CA TYR A 414 -12.62 1.04 -21.63
C TYR A 414 -13.73 0.02 -21.88
N PHE A 415 -13.49 -0.88 -22.84
CA PHE A 415 -14.51 -1.83 -23.30
C PHE A 415 -14.95 -2.81 -22.20
N THR A 416 -14.06 -3.14 -21.26
CA THR A 416 -14.32 -3.97 -20.09
C THR A 416 -15.29 -3.28 -19.15
N VAL A 417 -15.16 -1.97 -18.94
CA VAL A 417 -16.10 -1.19 -18.11
C VAL A 417 -17.46 -1.10 -18.79
N VAL A 418 -17.48 -0.83 -20.10
CA VAL A 418 -18.72 -0.81 -20.89
C VAL A 418 -19.42 -2.17 -20.84
N GLY A 419 -18.66 -3.26 -20.96
CA GLY A 419 -19.16 -4.63 -20.82
C GLY A 419 -19.69 -4.93 -19.43
N PHE A 420 -18.99 -4.56 -18.36
CA PHE A 420 -19.45 -4.78 -16.99
C PHE A 420 -20.69 -3.95 -16.63
N ALA A 421 -20.75 -2.70 -17.06
CA ALA A 421 -21.92 -1.83 -16.89
C ALA A 421 -23.23 -2.49 -17.38
N TYR A 422 -23.15 -3.34 -18.40
CA TYR A 422 -24.29 -4.12 -18.87
C TYR A 422 -24.84 -5.12 -17.85
N PHE A 423 -23.97 -5.73 -17.05
CA PHE A 423 -24.32 -6.71 -16.01
C PHE A 423 -24.74 -6.04 -14.70
N LEU A 424 -24.45 -4.74 -14.51
CA LEU A 424 -24.78 -3.99 -13.30
C LEU A 424 -26.21 -3.45 -13.31
N PRO A 425 -26.88 -3.35 -12.16
CA PRO A 425 -28.09 -2.53 -12.02
C PRO A 425 -27.89 -1.12 -12.62
N THR A 426 -28.91 -0.64 -13.33
CA THR A 426 -28.84 0.60 -14.12
C THR A 426 -28.54 1.83 -13.27
N ASP A 427 -29.11 1.88 -12.07
CA ASP A 427 -28.85 2.89 -11.03
C ASP A 427 -27.40 2.88 -10.53
N ILE A 428 -26.79 1.71 -10.35
CA ILE A 428 -25.38 1.58 -9.96
C ILE A 428 -24.48 2.13 -11.06
N SER A 429 -24.66 1.69 -12.31
CA SER A 429 -23.83 2.15 -13.42
C SER A 429 -23.95 3.66 -13.64
N LEU A 430 -25.15 4.22 -13.53
CA LEU A 430 -25.38 5.66 -13.61
C LEU A 430 -24.64 6.39 -12.48
N SER A 431 -24.75 5.89 -11.25
CA SER A 431 -24.16 6.52 -10.06
C SER A 431 -22.64 6.52 -10.11
N LEU A 432 -22.01 5.41 -10.53
CA LEU A 432 -20.57 5.32 -10.72
C LEU A 432 -20.09 6.28 -11.83
N GLY A 433 -20.85 6.39 -12.91
CA GLY A 433 -20.56 7.30 -14.00
C GLY A 433 -20.70 8.78 -13.63
N LEU A 434 -21.73 9.15 -12.88
CA LEU A 434 -22.01 10.54 -12.49
C LEU A 434 -21.17 11.04 -11.31
N ALA A 435 -20.67 10.15 -10.44
CA ALA A 435 -19.99 10.51 -9.19
C ALA A 435 -18.89 11.57 -9.39
N SER A 436 -18.01 11.36 -10.37
CA SER A 436 -16.88 12.26 -10.59
C SER A 436 -17.28 13.60 -11.19
N TYR A 437 -18.29 13.63 -12.07
CA TYR A 437 -18.83 14.87 -12.63
C TYR A 437 -19.55 15.71 -11.57
N LEU A 438 -20.36 15.06 -10.71
CA LEU A 438 -21.05 15.74 -9.61
C LEU A 438 -20.06 16.26 -8.57
N PHE A 439 -19.04 15.47 -8.23
CA PHE A 439 -17.97 15.93 -7.34
C PHE A 439 -17.22 17.13 -7.92
N ALA A 440 -16.89 17.10 -9.23
CA ALA A 440 -16.24 18.22 -9.92
C ALA A 440 -17.05 19.51 -9.81
N LEU A 441 -18.36 19.40 -10.04
CA LEU A 441 -19.30 20.51 -9.96
C LEU A 441 -19.32 21.10 -8.54
N VAL A 442 -19.49 20.25 -7.53
CA VAL A 442 -19.52 20.67 -6.11
C VAL A 442 -18.18 21.28 -5.69
N ALA A 443 -17.06 20.67 -6.07
CA ALA A 443 -15.72 21.20 -5.79
C ALA A 443 -15.48 22.56 -6.45
N GLY A 444 -15.94 22.74 -7.69
CA GLY A 444 -15.89 24.00 -8.42
C GLY A 444 -16.72 25.10 -7.76
N ILE A 445 -17.94 24.79 -7.31
CA ILE A 445 -18.81 25.71 -6.56
C ILE A 445 -18.10 26.14 -5.26
N LEU A 446 -17.63 25.18 -4.46
CA LEU A 446 -17.01 25.45 -3.17
C LEU A 446 -15.70 26.25 -3.31
N THR A 447 -14.92 25.99 -4.35
CA THR A 447 -13.72 26.78 -4.65
C THR A 447 -14.09 28.23 -5.01
N GLY A 448 -15.23 28.45 -5.66
CA GLY A 448 -15.78 29.79 -5.90
C GLY A 448 -16.11 30.57 -4.61
N TYR A 449 -16.37 29.86 -3.50
CA TYR A 449 -16.56 30.43 -2.16
C TYR A 449 -15.28 30.42 -1.31
N GLY A 450 -14.12 30.11 -1.89
CA GLY A 450 -12.84 30.08 -1.18
C GLY A 450 -12.55 28.78 -0.42
N VAL A 451 -13.41 27.75 -0.53
CA VAL A 451 -13.19 26.44 0.09
C VAL A 451 -12.55 25.50 -0.92
N MET A 452 -11.23 25.32 -0.81
CA MET A 452 -10.50 24.41 -1.69
C MET A 452 -10.56 22.97 -1.17
N ILE A 453 -11.27 22.10 -1.89
CA ILE A 453 -11.33 20.65 -1.60
C ILE A 453 -10.11 19.91 -2.18
N GLY A 454 -9.14 20.64 -2.76
CA GLY A 454 -8.04 20.10 -3.57
C GLY A 454 -7.38 18.84 -3.02
N THR A 455 -6.78 18.06 -3.91
CA THR A 455 -6.07 16.82 -3.56
C THR A 455 -4.90 17.16 -2.63
N GLY A 456 -5.11 17.02 -1.31
CA GLY A 456 -4.06 17.20 -0.32
C GLY A 456 -2.95 16.16 -0.50
N ARG A 457 -1.81 16.37 0.17
CA ARG A 457 -0.70 15.42 0.15
C ARG A 457 -1.14 14.06 0.70
N PHE A 458 -0.59 12.98 0.13
CA PHE A 458 -0.82 11.63 0.64
C PHE A 458 -0.35 11.52 2.09
N LEU A 459 -1.09 10.76 2.90
CA LEU A 459 -0.83 10.55 4.34
C LEU A 459 -0.89 11.82 5.21
N GLU A 460 -1.49 12.91 4.72
CA GLU A 460 -1.80 14.11 5.49
C GLU A 460 -3.32 14.38 5.57
N PRO A 461 -3.84 14.94 6.69
CA PRO A 461 -5.22 15.35 6.81
C PRO A 461 -5.60 16.42 5.80
N SER A 462 -6.68 16.18 5.07
CA SER A 462 -7.30 17.15 4.16
C SER A 462 -8.81 16.94 4.12
N ILE A 463 -9.54 17.94 3.65
CA ILE A 463 -10.98 17.82 3.38
C ILE A 463 -11.22 16.60 2.49
N TYR A 464 -10.40 16.44 1.45
CA TYR A 464 -10.51 15.35 0.48
C TYR A 464 -10.37 13.96 1.15
N THR A 465 -9.34 13.70 1.95
CA THR A 465 -9.18 12.39 2.64
C THR A 465 -10.32 12.10 3.61
N PHE A 466 -10.88 13.13 4.26
CA PHE A 466 -11.98 12.97 5.21
C PHE A 466 -13.34 12.75 4.52
N LEU A 467 -13.56 13.27 3.31
CA LEU A 467 -14.74 12.91 2.50
C LEU A 467 -14.79 11.40 2.22
N TYR A 468 -13.66 10.78 1.89
CA TYR A 468 -13.62 9.33 1.70
C TYR A 468 -13.69 8.56 3.02
N ALA A 469 -13.02 9.02 4.07
CA ALA A 469 -13.13 8.36 5.37
C ALA A 469 -14.58 8.34 5.87
N GLY A 470 -15.32 9.45 5.70
CA GLY A 470 -16.74 9.54 6.05
C GLY A 470 -17.61 8.55 5.28
N SER A 471 -17.43 8.48 3.95
CA SER A 471 -18.19 7.57 3.11
C SER A 471 -17.88 6.10 3.38
N TYR A 472 -16.60 5.73 3.55
CA TYR A 472 -16.19 4.36 3.85
C TYR A 472 -16.67 3.90 5.23
N CYS A 473 -16.50 4.72 6.27
CA CYS A 473 -16.98 4.40 7.62
C CYS A 473 -18.51 4.26 7.66
N SER A 474 -19.24 5.11 6.94
CA SER A 474 -20.70 5.04 6.84
C SER A 474 -21.15 3.77 6.11
N MET A 475 -20.53 3.45 4.96
CA MET A 475 -20.85 2.21 4.25
C MET A 475 -20.54 0.97 5.11
N PHE A 476 -19.43 0.98 5.84
CA PHE A 476 -19.11 -0.11 6.77
C PHE A 476 -20.16 -0.27 7.87
N LEU A 477 -20.69 0.83 8.41
CA LEU A 477 -21.78 0.79 9.38
C LEU A 477 -23.06 0.20 8.76
N VAL A 478 -23.40 0.56 7.52
CA VAL A 478 -24.53 -0.04 6.78
C VAL A 478 -24.33 -1.54 6.63
N LEU A 479 -23.11 -2.00 6.31
CA LEU A 479 -22.78 -3.43 6.16
C LEU A 479 -22.86 -4.19 7.49
N ILE A 480 -22.38 -3.61 8.60
CA ILE A 480 -22.56 -4.21 9.92
C ILE A 480 -24.04 -4.31 10.25
N TYR A 481 -24.80 -3.25 10.00
CA TYR A 481 -26.23 -3.22 10.29
C TYR A 481 -27.01 -4.26 9.49
N SER A 482 -26.74 -4.42 8.18
CA SER A 482 -27.44 -5.39 7.33
C SER A 482 -27.22 -6.84 7.78
N GLY A 483 -26.00 -7.19 8.19
CA GLY A 483 -25.62 -8.55 8.61
C GLY A 483 -25.63 -8.82 10.12
N ARG A 484 -26.00 -7.84 10.96
CA ARG A 484 -25.82 -7.87 12.43
C ARG A 484 -26.25 -9.16 13.13
N ARG A 485 -27.38 -9.76 12.71
CA ARG A 485 -27.89 -11.01 13.29
C ARG A 485 -26.98 -12.19 12.95
N TYR A 486 -26.65 -12.34 11.67
CA TYR A 486 -25.78 -13.43 11.21
C TYR A 486 -24.34 -13.28 11.76
N TYR A 487 -23.74 -12.10 11.65
CA TYR A 487 -22.40 -11.85 12.20
C TYR A 487 -22.35 -12.07 13.71
N GLY A 488 -23.37 -11.59 14.44
CA GLY A 488 -23.49 -11.84 15.88
C GLY A 488 -23.52 -13.33 16.22
N THR A 489 -24.26 -14.15 15.46
CA THR A 489 -24.27 -15.61 15.62
C THR A 489 -22.90 -16.23 15.37
N VAL A 490 -22.23 -15.85 14.28
CA VAL A 490 -20.90 -16.40 13.91
C VAL A 490 -19.85 -16.06 14.97
N PHE A 491 -19.77 -14.80 15.42
CA PHE A 491 -18.79 -14.39 16.43
C PHE A 491 -19.10 -14.97 17.82
N ARG A 492 -20.37 -15.10 18.22
CA ARG A 492 -20.73 -15.80 19.47
C ARG A 492 -20.27 -17.24 19.46
N ARG A 493 -20.52 -17.98 18.38
CA ARG A 493 -20.02 -19.36 18.22
C ARG A 493 -18.49 -19.42 18.10
N GLY A 494 -17.87 -18.42 17.48
CA GLY A 494 -16.42 -18.26 17.41
C GLY A 494 -15.78 -18.24 18.80
N LEU A 495 -16.40 -17.51 19.73
CA LEU A 495 -16.03 -17.41 21.15
C LEU A 495 -16.50 -18.60 22.01
N GLY A 496 -17.10 -19.64 21.41
CA GLY A 496 -17.62 -20.80 22.15
C GLY A 496 -18.94 -20.57 22.87
N LEU A 497 -19.60 -19.43 22.65
CA LEU A 497 -20.89 -19.11 23.24
C LEU A 497 -22.05 -19.74 22.45
N ARG A 498 -23.14 -20.07 23.15
CA ARG A 498 -24.39 -20.51 22.51
C ARG A 498 -24.97 -19.38 21.65
N ALA A 499 -25.44 -19.72 20.45
CA ALA A 499 -26.10 -18.80 19.53
C ALA A 499 -27.37 -19.43 18.96
N PRO A 500 -28.43 -18.63 18.75
CA PRO A 500 -29.76 -19.14 18.36
C PRO A 500 -29.77 -19.70 16.92
N ASP A 501 -29.11 -19.02 15.99
CA ASP A 501 -29.14 -19.41 14.58
C ASP A 501 -27.99 -20.37 14.21
N PRO A 502 -28.15 -21.20 13.17
CA PRO A 502 -27.06 -22.00 12.62
C PRO A 502 -26.00 -21.12 11.95
N ALA A 503 -24.73 -21.52 12.08
CA ALA A 503 -23.62 -20.93 11.35
C ALA A 503 -22.71 -22.04 10.82
N GLU A 504 -22.11 -21.80 9.66
CA GLU A 504 -21.23 -22.74 8.98
C GLU A 504 -19.92 -22.93 9.75
N PRO A 505 -19.37 -24.16 9.82
CA PRO A 505 -18.11 -24.40 10.51
C PRO A 505 -16.95 -23.54 9.97
N HIS A 506 -16.88 -23.32 8.66
CA HIS A 506 -15.81 -22.52 8.05
C HIS A 506 -15.93 -21.02 8.41
N ALA A 507 -17.14 -20.48 8.59
CA ALA A 507 -17.33 -19.11 9.04
C ALA A 507 -16.94 -18.95 10.52
N VAL A 508 -17.26 -19.93 11.37
CA VAL A 508 -16.86 -19.94 12.79
C VAL A 508 -15.34 -20.04 12.94
N TRP A 509 -14.68 -20.93 12.18
CA TRP A 509 -13.22 -21.01 12.15
C TRP A 509 -12.58 -19.75 11.55
N GLY A 510 -13.20 -19.15 10.53
CA GLY A 510 -12.79 -17.86 9.99
C GLY A 510 -12.83 -16.73 11.02
N ALA A 511 -13.89 -16.66 11.83
CA ALA A 511 -14.00 -15.70 12.93
C ALA A 511 -12.92 -15.91 14.01
N ARG A 512 -12.62 -17.16 14.38
CA ARG A 512 -11.53 -17.48 15.33
C ARG A 512 -10.17 -17.05 14.78
N ALA A 513 -9.88 -17.40 13.54
CA ALA A 513 -8.64 -17.00 12.87
C ALA A 513 -8.51 -15.47 12.82
N PHE A 514 -9.59 -14.76 12.45
CA PHE A 514 -9.63 -13.30 12.47
C PHE A 514 -9.31 -12.73 13.85
N LEU A 515 -10.01 -13.17 14.91
CA LEU A 515 -9.79 -12.65 16.27
C LEU A 515 -8.35 -12.89 16.76
N VAL A 516 -7.82 -14.09 16.58
CA VAL A 516 -6.44 -14.44 16.98
C VAL A 516 -5.42 -13.62 16.19
N CYS A 517 -5.59 -13.52 14.87
CA CYS A 517 -4.66 -12.76 14.04
C CYS A 517 -4.74 -11.25 14.30
N VAL A 518 -5.90 -10.69 14.65
CA VAL A 518 -6.01 -9.28 15.07
C VAL A 518 -5.25 -9.04 16.37
N LEU A 519 -5.39 -9.91 17.38
CA LEU A 519 -4.64 -9.81 18.63
C LEU A 519 -3.13 -9.91 18.38
N LEU A 520 -2.72 -10.86 17.53
CA LEU A 520 -1.32 -11.02 17.14
C LEU A 520 -0.80 -9.79 16.38
N ALA A 521 -1.58 -9.22 15.46
CA ALA A 521 -1.20 -8.00 14.75
C ALA A 521 -1.04 -6.81 15.72
N VAL A 522 -1.95 -6.64 16.69
CA VAL A 522 -1.80 -5.62 17.75
C VAL A 522 -0.49 -5.83 18.52
N ALA A 523 -0.19 -7.07 18.93
CA ALA A 523 1.06 -7.38 19.63
C ALA A 523 2.30 -7.06 18.78
N GLN A 524 2.27 -7.36 17.48
CA GLN A 524 3.36 -7.02 16.56
C GLN A 524 3.55 -5.50 16.41
N LEU A 525 2.46 -4.72 16.31
CA LEU A 525 2.52 -3.27 16.22
C LEU A 525 3.02 -2.62 17.52
N VAL A 526 2.59 -3.14 18.67
CA VAL A 526 3.11 -2.70 19.98
C VAL A 526 4.59 -3.03 20.12
N ALA A 527 5.04 -4.16 19.59
CA ALA A 527 6.45 -4.55 19.61
C ALA A 527 7.39 -3.67 18.77
N VAL A 528 6.86 -2.82 17.88
CA VAL A 528 7.63 -1.77 17.16
C VAL A 528 7.41 -0.37 17.74
N GLY A 529 6.76 -0.27 18.91
CA GLY A 529 6.61 0.98 19.65
C GLY A 529 5.31 1.74 19.37
N LEU A 530 4.35 1.16 18.62
CA LEU A 530 3.04 1.79 18.43
C LEU A 530 2.17 1.61 19.67
N HIS A 531 1.56 2.68 20.17
CA HIS A 531 0.68 2.63 21.34
C HIS A 531 -0.50 1.64 21.12
N PRO A 532 -0.91 0.81 22.10
CA PRO A 532 -1.93 -0.22 21.89
C PRO A 532 -3.26 0.31 21.35
N VAL A 533 -3.74 1.45 21.87
CA VAL A 533 -5.00 2.07 21.39
C VAL A 533 -4.88 2.53 19.94
N LEU A 534 -3.72 3.08 19.55
CA LEU A 534 -3.46 3.51 18.17
C LEU A 534 -3.34 2.30 17.24
N SER A 535 -2.78 1.19 17.73
CA SER A 535 -2.71 -0.08 16.99
C SER A 535 -4.10 -0.61 16.66
N VAL A 536 -5.01 -0.64 17.64
CA VAL A 536 -6.41 -1.06 17.43
C VAL A 536 -7.16 -0.11 16.49
N ALA A 537 -6.99 1.20 16.67
CA ALA A 537 -7.62 2.20 15.80
C ALA A 537 -7.13 2.08 14.35
N TYR A 538 -5.82 1.90 14.15
CA TYR A 538 -5.20 1.70 12.85
C TYR A 538 -5.77 0.46 12.14
N LEU A 539 -5.76 -0.70 12.82
CA LEU A 539 -6.25 -1.96 12.27
C LEU A 539 -7.75 -1.89 11.97
N THR A 540 -8.54 -1.21 12.80
CA THR A 540 -9.97 -0.99 12.54
C THR A 540 -10.18 -0.25 11.22
N GLY A 541 -9.44 0.85 10.99
CA GLY A 541 -9.47 1.58 9.72
C GLY A 541 -9.04 0.71 8.54
N LEU A 542 -7.99 -0.10 8.69
CA LEU A 542 -7.53 -1.04 7.66
C LEU A 542 -8.64 -2.03 7.29
N PHE A 543 -9.31 -2.64 8.27
CA PHE A 543 -10.39 -3.60 8.01
C PHE A 543 -11.63 -2.94 7.38
N VAL A 544 -11.97 -1.70 7.78
CA VAL A 544 -13.01 -0.90 7.11
C VAL A 544 -12.71 -0.76 5.62
N ILE A 545 -11.47 -0.38 5.28
CA ILE A 545 -11.04 -0.19 3.88
C ILE A 545 -11.21 -1.49 3.08
N VAL A 546 -10.62 -2.60 3.54
CA VAL A 546 -10.63 -3.84 2.76
C VAL A 546 -12.03 -4.45 2.64
N VAL A 547 -12.88 -4.30 3.65
CA VAL A 547 -14.27 -4.79 3.62
C VAL A 547 -15.10 -3.97 2.62
N VAL A 548 -15.03 -2.64 2.67
CA VAL A 548 -15.81 -1.77 1.78
C VAL A 548 -15.30 -1.84 0.34
N ALA A 549 -13.99 -1.94 0.13
CA ALA A 549 -13.43 -2.18 -1.20
C ALA A 549 -13.90 -3.53 -1.78
N SER A 550 -13.92 -4.59 -0.97
CA SER A 550 -14.45 -5.90 -1.39
C SER A 550 -15.93 -5.84 -1.71
N ARG A 551 -16.68 -5.02 -0.97
CA ARG A 551 -18.10 -4.79 -1.24
C ARG A 551 -18.32 -4.09 -2.59
N LEU A 552 -17.55 -3.05 -2.90
CA LEU A 552 -17.61 -2.35 -4.18
C LEU A 552 -17.37 -3.31 -5.36
N LEU A 553 -16.42 -4.23 -5.23
CA LEU A 553 -16.16 -5.25 -6.25
C LEU A 553 -17.33 -6.25 -6.35
N ALA A 554 -17.80 -6.78 -5.22
CA ALA A 554 -18.84 -7.81 -5.17
C ALA A 554 -20.21 -7.30 -5.66
N GLU A 555 -20.57 -6.07 -5.30
CA GLU A 555 -21.87 -5.46 -5.61
C GLU A 555 -21.87 -4.76 -6.96
N ALA A 556 -20.83 -3.97 -7.23
CA ALA A 556 -20.81 -3.05 -8.37
C ALA A 556 -19.74 -3.38 -9.42
N GLY A 557 -18.99 -4.48 -9.26
CA GLY A 557 -17.99 -4.91 -10.24
C GLY A 557 -16.87 -3.89 -10.46
N VAL A 558 -16.67 -2.95 -9.53
CA VAL A 558 -15.62 -1.92 -9.65
C VAL A 558 -14.28 -2.58 -9.38
N PHE A 559 -13.60 -2.99 -10.46
CA PHE A 559 -12.34 -3.73 -10.38
C PHE A 559 -11.11 -2.83 -10.27
N TYR A 560 -11.24 -1.53 -10.55
CA TYR A 560 -10.16 -0.56 -10.47
C TYR A 560 -10.61 0.64 -9.63
N LEU A 561 -10.17 0.70 -8.38
CA LEU A 561 -10.57 1.72 -7.40
C LEU A 561 -9.41 2.10 -6.50
N HIS A 562 -9.52 3.29 -5.90
CA HIS A 562 -8.66 3.74 -4.83
C HIS A 562 -9.53 4.42 -3.75
N PRO A 563 -9.51 3.96 -2.49
CA PRO A 563 -10.29 4.51 -1.39
C PRO A 563 -9.88 5.92 -0.97
N TYR A 564 -8.61 6.29 -1.12
CA TYR A 564 -8.05 7.56 -0.61
C TYR A 564 -8.35 7.81 0.88
N PHE A 565 -8.55 6.72 1.62
CA PHE A 565 -8.77 6.70 3.06
C PHE A 565 -7.58 5.99 3.69
N PHE A 566 -6.89 6.69 4.60
CA PHE A 566 -5.74 6.17 5.34
C PHE A 566 -6.04 6.18 6.84
N PRO A 567 -5.87 5.06 7.57
CA PRO A 567 -6.15 5.02 9.00
C PRO A 567 -5.30 6.02 9.79
N CYS A 568 -4.03 6.20 9.42
CA CYS A 568 -3.14 7.16 10.06
C CYS A 568 -3.67 8.60 9.96
N VAL A 569 -4.27 8.96 8.83
CA VAL A 569 -4.81 10.30 8.55
C VAL A 569 -6.10 10.54 9.33
N LEU A 570 -6.98 9.55 9.41
CA LEU A 570 -8.22 9.66 10.17
C LEU A 570 -7.91 9.82 11.66
N VAL A 571 -7.03 8.97 12.21
CA VAL A 571 -6.59 9.06 13.61
C VAL A 571 -5.94 10.43 13.86
N TRP A 572 -5.08 10.89 12.95
CA TRP A 572 -4.46 12.22 13.03
C TRP A 572 -5.51 13.34 13.07
N GLY A 573 -6.45 13.42 12.13
CA GLY A 573 -7.41 14.52 12.14
C GLY A 573 -8.46 14.44 13.26
N VAL A 574 -8.71 13.27 13.85
CA VAL A 574 -9.62 13.13 15.01
C VAL A 574 -8.93 13.52 16.32
N LEU A 575 -7.73 13.01 16.59
CA LEU A 575 -7.04 13.24 17.88
C LEU A 575 -6.11 14.46 17.83
N GLY A 576 -5.65 14.89 16.66
CA GLY A 576 -4.68 15.96 16.51
C GLY A 576 -3.24 15.50 16.73
N ALA A 577 -2.29 16.26 16.15
CA ALA A 577 -0.89 15.89 16.15
C ALA A 577 -0.22 15.93 17.54
N ARG A 578 -0.65 16.84 18.41
CA ARG A 578 -0.10 17.02 19.76
C ARG A 578 -0.41 15.84 20.69
N ALA A 579 -1.56 15.20 20.50
CA ALA A 579 -1.97 14.05 21.29
C ALA A 579 -1.23 12.78 20.88
N ILE A 580 -1.07 12.58 19.56
CA ILE A 580 -0.49 11.35 19.00
C ILE A 580 1.03 11.37 19.04
N GLY A 581 1.65 12.53 18.77
CA GLY A 581 3.09 12.66 18.63
C GLY A 581 3.62 12.27 17.23
N PRO A 582 4.70 12.92 16.75
CA PRO A 582 5.24 12.66 15.42
C PRO A 582 5.78 11.24 15.17
N ASP A 583 6.34 10.58 16.20
CA ASP A 583 6.88 9.21 16.09
C ASP A 583 5.77 8.18 15.83
N GLN A 584 4.66 8.28 16.55
CA GLN A 584 3.51 7.37 16.38
C GLN A 584 2.85 7.57 15.01
N LEU A 585 2.74 8.84 14.56
CA LEU A 585 2.26 9.16 13.21
C LEU A 585 3.19 8.63 12.13
N LEU A 586 4.51 8.69 12.34
CA LEU A 586 5.48 8.12 11.43
C LEU A 586 5.27 6.61 11.30
N ILE A 587 5.17 5.88 12.41
CA ILE A 587 4.92 4.41 12.38
C ILE A 587 3.62 4.08 11.64
N MET A 588 2.50 4.75 11.95
CA MET A 588 1.23 4.52 11.24
C MET A 588 1.28 4.94 9.77
N GLY A 589 2.04 5.99 9.46
CA GLY A 589 2.30 6.46 8.11
C GLY A 589 3.06 5.42 7.30
N MET A 590 4.12 4.83 7.87
CA MET A 590 4.88 3.75 7.24
C MET A 590 4.03 2.50 6.99
N LEU A 591 3.20 2.10 7.97
CA LEU A 591 2.24 1.00 7.79
C LEU A 591 1.27 1.31 6.64
N SER A 592 0.78 2.55 6.55
CA SER A 592 -0.12 2.97 5.46
C SER A 592 0.59 2.99 4.11
N SER A 593 1.85 3.45 4.06
CA SER A 593 2.68 3.41 2.86
C SER A 593 2.89 1.99 2.34
N VAL A 594 3.10 1.02 3.21
CA VAL A 594 3.35 -0.36 2.77
C VAL A 594 2.05 -1.11 2.43
N LEU A 595 1.01 -0.95 3.23
CA LEU A 595 -0.19 -1.81 3.18
C LEU A 595 -1.35 -1.21 2.38
N LEU A 596 -1.44 0.12 2.29
CA LEU A 596 -2.67 0.82 1.89
C LEU A 596 -2.45 1.96 0.89
N ILE A 597 -1.21 2.24 0.48
CA ILE A 597 -0.92 3.37 -0.41
C ILE A 597 -1.43 3.15 -1.82
N ASP A 598 -1.52 1.90 -2.27
CA ASP A 598 -2.16 1.56 -3.54
C ASP A 598 -3.05 0.33 -3.42
N PRO A 599 -4.23 0.49 -2.83
CA PRO A 599 -5.07 -0.62 -2.46
C PRO A 599 -5.89 -1.18 -3.62
N ARG A 600 -5.64 -0.73 -4.86
CA ARG A 600 -6.29 -1.21 -6.11
C ARG A 600 -6.02 -2.69 -6.41
N GLU A 601 -5.07 -3.28 -5.68
CA GLU A 601 -4.68 -4.68 -5.71
C GLU A 601 -4.66 -5.27 -4.29
N THR A 602 -5.46 -4.76 -3.34
CA THR A 602 -5.56 -5.37 -1.98
C THR A 602 -6.07 -6.82 -1.99
N LEU A 603 -5.73 -7.57 -0.96
CA LEU A 603 -6.03 -9.01 -0.86
C LEU A 603 -7.53 -9.35 -0.83
N MET A 604 -8.31 -8.67 0.02
CA MET A 604 -9.68 -9.13 0.34
C MET A 604 -10.62 -9.21 -0.88
N PRO A 605 -10.60 -8.26 -1.84
CA PRO A 605 -11.41 -8.37 -3.04
C PRO A 605 -11.09 -9.62 -3.88
N PHE A 606 -9.80 -9.99 -3.99
CA PHE A 606 -9.41 -11.25 -4.66
C PHE A 606 -9.91 -12.48 -3.92
N VAL A 607 -9.80 -12.49 -2.58
CA VAL A 607 -10.29 -13.58 -1.74
C VAL A 607 -11.79 -13.76 -1.91
N VAL A 608 -12.55 -12.66 -1.82
CA VAL A 608 -14.01 -12.67 -1.94
C VAL A 608 -14.45 -13.17 -3.33
N SER A 609 -13.82 -12.71 -4.41
CA SER A 609 -14.07 -13.22 -5.76
C SER A 609 -13.69 -14.71 -5.90
N GLY A 610 -12.56 -15.12 -5.31
CA GLY A 610 -12.11 -16.51 -5.33
C GLY A 610 -13.05 -17.45 -4.56
N LEU A 611 -13.50 -17.07 -3.36
CA LEU A 611 -14.46 -17.84 -2.56
C LEU A 611 -15.81 -17.96 -3.28
N GLN A 612 -16.27 -16.88 -3.90
CA GLN A 612 -17.50 -16.91 -4.72
C GLN A 612 -17.36 -17.84 -5.92
N LEU A 613 -16.22 -17.81 -6.62
CA LEU A 613 -15.99 -18.73 -7.73
C LEU A 613 -15.95 -20.19 -7.25
N ALA A 614 -15.30 -20.44 -6.11
CA ALA A 614 -15.23 -21.76 -5.49
C ALA A 614 -16.64 -22.29 -5.13
N ASP A 615 -17.50 -21.45 -4.59
CA ASP A 615 -18.90 -21.81 -4.27
C ASP A 615 -19.72 -22.11 -5.53
N LYS A 616 -19.60 -21.26 -6.57
CA LYS A 616 -20.29 -21.46 -7.87
C LYS A 616 -19.91 -22.77 -8.57
N VAL A 617 -18.68 -23.24 -8.38
CA VAL A 617 -18.22 -24.56 -8.89
C VAL A 617 -18.39 -25.70 -7.88
N ARG A 618 -19.14 -25.48 -6.79
CA ARG A 618 -19.44 -26.45 -5.73
C ARG A 618 -18.18 -27.03 -5.08
N ALA A 619 -17.13 -26.22 -4.93
CA ALA A 619 -15.95 -26.57 -4.14
C ALA A 619 -16.18 -26.31 -2.65
N LYS A 620 -15.37 -26.96 -1.79
CA LYS A 620 -15.46 -26.78 -0.34
C LYS A 620 -14.80 -25.46 0.06
N VAL A 621 -15.58 -24.39 0.21
CA VAL A 621 -15.12 -23.01 0.48
C VAL A 621 -14.05 -22.95 1.57
N GLY A 622 -14.28 -23.58 2.74
CA GLY A 622 -13.31 -23.57 3.85
C GLY A 622 -11.97 -24.24 3.53
N THR A 623 -11.99 -25.38 2.82
CA THR A 623 -10.76 -26.06 2.40
C THR A 623 -10.01 -25.26 1.33
N THR A 624 -10.74 -24.66 0.38
CA THR A 624 -10.15 -23.78 -0.64
C THR A 624 -9.50 -22.56 0.01
N ALA A 625 -10.12 -21.95 1.02
CA ALA A 625 -9.55 -20.83 1.76
C ALA A 625 -8.24 -21.18 2.48
N ALA A 626 -8.15 -22.37 3.08
CA ALA A 626 -6.93 -22.85 3.72
C ALA A 626 -5.78 -23.03 2.70
N TRP A 627 -6.06 -23.63 1.54
CA TRP A 627 -5.10 -23.70 0.43
C TRP A 627 -4.75 -22.34 -0.15
N GLY A 628 -5.69 -21.40 -0.13
CA GLY A 628 -5.44 -20.00 -0.49
C GLY A 628 -4.44 -19.33 0.46
N GLY A 629 -4.52 -19.61 1.77
CA GLY A 629 -3.50 -19.20 2.74
C GLY A 629 -2.12 -19.77 2.43
N ALA A 630 -2.04 -21.05 2.04
CA ALA A 630 -0.80 -21.67 1.58
C ALA A 630 -0.27 -21.02 0.28
N ALA A 631 -1.14 -20.67 -0.66
CA ALA A 631 -0.78 -19.97 -1.88
C ALA A 631 -0.14 -18.61 -1.60
N ILE A 632 -0.65 -17.87 -0.60
CA ILE A 632 -0.05 -16.59 -0.15
C ILE A 632 1.34 -16.81 0.44
N ALA A 633 1.52 -17.82 1.31
CA ALA A 633 2.81 -18.11 1.92
C ALA A 633 3.87 -18.48 0.86
N ILE A 634 3.50 -19.33 -0.11
CA ILE A 634 4.37 -19.68 -1.24
C ILE A 634 4.65 -18.44 -2.11
N GLY A 635 3.63 -17.63 -2.38
CA GLY A 635 3.75 -16.41 -3.15
C GLY A 635 4.74 -15.42 -2.54
N LEU A 636 4.68 -15.19 -1.23
CA LEU A 636 5.64 -14.33 -0.51
C LEU A 636 7.06 -14.90 -0.54
N ALA A 637 7.21 -16.22 -0.33
CA ALA A 637 8.50 -16.89 -0.35
C ALA A 637 9.20 -16.83 -1.73
N ILE A 638 8.44 -16.66 -2.81
CA ILE A 638 8.96 -16.51 -4.17
C ILE A 638 9.13 -15.03 -4.54
N ALA A 639 8.11 -14.21 -4.31
CA ALA A 639 8.08 -12.83 -4.78
C ALA A 639 9.15 -11.96 -4.12
N ILE A 640 9.42 -12.15 -2.81
CA ILE A 640 10.41 -11.36 -2.08
C ILE A 640 11.82 -11.60 -2.64
N PRO A 641 12.35 -12.85 -2.71
CA PRO A 641 13.69 -13.08 -3.25
C PRO A 641 13.82 -12.68 -4.72
N VAL A 642 12.81 -12.97 -5.55
CA VAL A 642 12.84 -12.63 -6.98
C VAL A 642 12.87 -11.12 -7.19
N THR A 643 12.04 -10.37 -6.48
CA THR A 643 11.99 -8.90 -6.59
C THR A 643 13.32 -8.27 -6.17
N LEU A 644 13.85 -8.71 -5.02
CA LEU A 644 15.15 -8.23 -4.54
C LEU A 644 16.28 -8.55 -5.51
N TYR A 645 16.33 -9.78 -6.01
CA TYR A 645 17.32 -10.18 -7.01
C TYR A 645 17.24 -9.30 -8.27
N LEU A 646 16.05 -9.07 -8.81
CA LEU A 646 15.87 -8.26 -10.02
C LEU A 646 16.26 -6.79 -9.80
N GLN A 647 15.97 -6.23 -8.63
CA GLN A 647 16.34 -4.87 -8.26
C GLN A 647 17.84 -4.71 -8.04
N TYR A 648 18.51 -5.64 -7.35
CA TYR A 648 19.96 -5.63 -7.24
C TYR A 648 20.65 -5.93 -8.58
N GLN A 649 20.02 -6.70 -9.47
CA GLN A 649 20.60 -6.96 -10.79
C GLN A 649 20.56 -5.70 -11.68
N HIS A 650 19.42 -5.01 -11.75
CA HIS A 650 19.20 -3.96 -12.75
C HIS A 650 19.17 -2.52 -12.18
N GLY A 651 19.13 -2.37 -10.87
CA GLY A 651 18.92 -1.11 -10.16
C GLY A 651 17.43 -0.80 -9.96
N ALA A 652 17.03 -0.55 -8.72
CA ALA A 652 15.65 -0.28 -8.32
C ALA A 652 15.08 1.01 -8.95
N ILE A 653 15.93 2.00 -9.26
CA ILE A 653 15.50 3.21 -9.99
C ILE A 653 15.13 2.87 -11.44
N ARG A 654 15.88 1.94 -12.08
CA ARG A 654 15.63 1.51 -13.46
C ARG A 654 14.43 0.56 -13.56
N THR A 655 14.33 -0.38 -12.61
CA THR A 655 13.22 -1.34 -12.48
C THR A 655 12.12 -0.84 -11.54
N GLY A 656 11.88 0.46 -11.56
CA GLY A 656 10.76 1.10 -10.89
C GLY A 656 10.07 2.05 -11.85
N ASP A 657 9.03 2.71 -11.35
CA ASP A 657 8.43 3.85 -12.02
C ASP A 657 8.53 5.10 -11.14
N GLY A 658 8.15 6.26 -11.68
CA GLY A 658 8.20 7.52 -10.93
C GLY A 658 7.32 7.53 -9.69
N TRP A 659 6.30 6.67 -9.62
CA TRP A 659 5.48 6.49 -8.44
C TRP A 659 6.24 5.66 -7.40
N THR A 660 6.63 4.42 -7.71
CA THR A 660 7.19 3.45 -6.74
C THR A 660 8.54 3.85 -6.15
N THR A 661 9.29 4.71 -6.84
CA THR A 661 10.61 5.21 -6.38
C THR A 661 10.55 6.62 -5.80
N GLY A 662 9.54 7.41 -6.19
CA GLY A 662 9.41 8.81 -5.80
C GLY A 662 8.43 9.06 -4.66
N GLY A 663 7.20 8.57 -4.80
CA GLY A 663 6.08 8.93 -3.92
C GLY A 663 6.05 8.16 -2.60
N PRO A 664 5.60 6.89 -2.59
CA PRO A 664 5.42 6.09 -1.38
C PRO A 664 6.62 6.06 -0.41
N PRO A 665 7.89 5.95 -0.89
CA PRO A 665 9.06 6.00 -0.01
C PRO A 665 9.29 7.34 0.71
N THR A 666 8.55 8.41 0.37
CA THR A 666 8.76 9.75 0.94
C THR A 666 7.58 10.26 1.77
N PHE A 667 6.34 9.84 1.48
CA PHE A 667 5.14 10.46 2.07
C PHE A 667 5.12 10.47 3.61
N ALA A 668 5.33 9.33 4.26
CA ALA A 668 5.28 9.25 5.73
C ALA A 668 6.38 10.09 6.41
N PHE A 669 7.57 10.10 5.80
CA PHE A 669 8.74 10.82 6.30
C PHE A 669 8.60 12.33 6.12
N ASN A 670 8.13 12.78 4.95
CA ASN A 670 7.84 14.17 4.67
C ASN A 670 6.73 14.72 5.57
N ALA A 671 5.66 13.94 5.78
CA ALA A 671 4.59 14.31 6.70
C ALA A 671 5.11 14.44 8.15
N SER A 672 5.95 13.50 8.61
CA SER A 672 6.56 13.57 9.95
C SER A 672 7.53 14.77 10.08
N SER A 673 8.39 15.00 9.10
CA SER A 673 9.36 16.12 9.09
C SER A 673 8.64 17.47 9.10
N THR A 674 7.63 17.64 8.24
CA THR A 674 6.80 18.85 8.20
C THR A 674 6.12 19.09 9.54
N LEU A 675 5.53 18.04 10.11
CA LEU A 675 4.84 18.14 11.39
C LEU A 675 5.78 18.54 12.54
N ARG A 676 6.98 17.96 12.62
CA ARG A 676 7.98 18.32 13.65
C ARG A 676 8.36 19.79 13.56
N LYS A 677 8.65 20.28 12.34
CA LYS A 677 8.96 21.69 12.09
C LYS A 677 7.82 22.60 12.53
N THR A 678 6.58 22.24 12.22
CA THR A 678 5.40 22.99 12.66
C THR A 678 5.26 23.00 14.18
N LEU A 679 5.44 21.87 14.86
CA LEU A 679 5.34 21.80 16.33
C LEU A 679 6.50 22.52 17.03
N ALA A 680 7.70 22.48 16.46
CA ALA A 680 8.87 23.22 16.95
C ALA A 680 8.62 24.74 16.88
N ALA A 681 8.13 25.23 15.73
CA ALA A 681 7.76 26.64 15.56
C ALA A 681 6.65 27.09 16.52
N GLN A 682 5.81 26.17 16.98
CA GLN A 682 4.75 26.42 17.97
C GLN A 682 5.22 26.26 19.43
N GLY A 683 6.48 25.89 19.69
CA GLY A 683 6.98 25.59 21.03
C GLY A 683 6.32 24.38 21.69
N ALA A 684 5.69 23.50 20.90
CA ALA A 684 4.89 22.37 21.37
C ALA A 684 5.55 21.00 21.11
N LEU A 685 6.75 20.98 20.51
CA LEU A 685 7.42 19.75 20.12
C LEU A 685 7.75 18.86 21.32
N ASP A 686 8.35 19.41 22.38
CA ASP A 686 8.73 18.64 23.57
C ASP A 686 7.52 17.97 24.24
N GLN A 687 6.39 18.69 24.30
CA GLN A 687 5.14 18.17 24.86
C GLN A 687 4.52 17.05 24.01
N ALA A 688 4.73 17.10 22.69
CA ALA A 688 4.25 16.11 21.73
C ALA A 688 5.20 14.90 21.59
N MET A 689 6.47 15.05 21.96
CA MET A 689 7.45 13.96 22.03
C MET A 689 7.42 13.20 23.36
N ALA A 690 6.69 13.70 24.36
CA ALA A 690 6.45 12.98 25.60
C ALA A 690 5.76 11.63 25.35
N PRO A 691 6.02 10.60 26.17
CA PRO A 691 5.40 9.29 26.03
C PRO A 691 3.87 9.37 25.92
N VAL A 692 3.32 8.70 24.92
CA VAL A 692 1.87 8.67 24.68
C VAL A 692 1.19 7.81 25.74
N THR A 693 0.17 8.38 26.38
CA THR A 693 -0.68 7.68 27.35
C THR A 693 -2.13 7.69 26.87
N THR A 694 -2.91 6.67 27.24
CA THR A 694 -4.34 6.59 26.88
C THR A 694 -5.13 7.82 27.34
N ALA A 695 -4.88 8.31 28.56
CA ALA A 695 -5.51 9.54 29.04
C ALA A 695 -5.06 10.76 28.23
N GLY A 696 -3.76 10.84 27.92
CA GLY A 696 -3.17 11.91 27.10
C GLY A 696 -3.76 12.01 25.70
N LEU A 697 -4.13 10.87 25.08
CA LEU A 697 -4.81 10.86 23.77
C LEU A 697 -6.15 11.60 23.80
N ILE A 698 -6.85 11.59 24.94
CA ILE A 698 -8.15 12.24 25.12
C ILE A 698 -7.94 13.68 25.58
N THR A 699 -7.13 13.91 26.60
CA THR A 699 -6.97 15.24 27.21
C THR A 699 -6.23 16.23 26.32
N LYS A 700 -5.31 15.75 25.47
CA LYS A 700 -4.56 16.59 24.52
C LYS A 700 -5.21 16.62 23.12
N ALA A 701 -6.42 16.06 22.97
CA ALA A 701 -7.06 15.93 21.67
C ALA A 701 -7.32 17.31 21.03
N ALA A 702 -6.88 17.47 19.79
CA ALA A 702 -7.03 18.69 19.01
C ALA A 702 -7.57 18.36 17.61
N PRO A 703 -8.88 18.07 17.49
CA PRO A 703 -9.50 17.66 16.23
C PRO A 703 -9.41 18.75 15.15
N LEU A 704 -9.22 18.31 13.91
CA LEU A 704 -9.23 19.17 12.73
C LEU A 704 -10.67 19.36 12.23
N TYR A 705 -11.36 20.37 12.74
CA TYR A 705 -12.79 20.60 12.48
C TYR A 705 -13.20 20.65 10.99
N PRO A 706 -12.45 21.31 10.06
CA PRO A 706 -12.81 21.29 8.64
C PRO A 706 -12.82 19.88 8.04
N CYS A 707 -11.87 19.05 8.48
CA CYS A 707 -11.78 17.65 8.08
C CYS A 707 -12.97 16.85 8.67
N LEU A 708 -13.28 17.03 9.96
CA LEU A 708 -14.43 16.37 10.59
C LEU A 708 -15.77 16.78 9.99
N GLY A 709 -15.93 18.05 9.58
CA GLY A 709 -17.10 18.51 8.84
C GLY A 709 -17.26 17.76 7.52
N ALA A 710 -16.18 17.61 6.75
CA ALA A 710 -16.18 16.84 5.50
C ALA A 710 -16.53 15.36 5.72
N PHE A 711 -15.98 14.75 6.76
CA PHE A 711 -16.34 13.40 7.19
C PHE A 711 -17.82 13.29 7.52
N ALA A 712 -18.36 14.19 8.35
CA ALA A 712 -19.76 14.15 8.77
C ALA A 712 -20.74 14.32 7.59
N ILE A 713 -20.41 15.19 6.63
CA ILE A 713 -21.21 15.41 5.42
C ILE A 713 -21.34 14.11 4.61
N THR A 714 -20.23 13.51 4.23
CA THR A 714 -20.25 12.29 3.40
C THR A 714 -20.76 11.07 4.16
N PHE A 715 -20.46 10.99 5.46
CA PHE A 715 -21.01 9.97 6.33
C PHE A 715 -22.54 10.03 6.36
N GLY A 716 -23.10 11.22 6.56
CA GLY A 716 -24.54 11.47 6.54
C GLY A 716 -25.19 11.24 5.18
N LEU A 717 -24.54 11.66 4.08
CA LEU A 717 -25.06 11.46 2.72
C LEU A 717 -25.16 9.97 2.35
N VAL A 718 -24.19 9.15 2.73
CA VAL A 718 -24.26 7.69 2.52
C VAL A 718 -25.42 7.08 3.30
N LEU A 719 -25.60 7.43 4.58
CA LEU A 719 -26.74 6.94 5.38
C LEU A 719 -28.07 7.39 4.80
N LEU A 720 -28.16 8.66 4.39
CA LEU A 720 -29.35 9.23 3.78
C LEU A 720 -29.71 8.47 2.50
N PHE A 721 -28.75 8.24 1.59
CA PHE A 721 -29.01 7.55 0.32
C PHE A 721 -29.33 6.07 0.55
N ALA A 722 -28.69 5.42 1.52
CA ALA A 722 -29.04 4.06 1.92
C ALA A 722 -30.49 3.98 2.44
N PHE A 723 -30.89 4.94 3.29
CA PHE A 723 -32.25 5.04 3.81
C PHE A 723 -33.28 5.34 2.71
N LEU A 724 -33.02 6.33 1.85
CA LEU A 724 -33.92 6.70 0.75
C LEU A 724 -34.12 5.54 -0.21
N ARG A 725 -33.07 4.79 -0.54
CA ARG A 725 -33.16 3.56 -1.35
C ARG A 725 -34.01 2.49 -0.68
N HIS A 726 -33.87 2.31 0.63
CA HIS A 726 -34.69 1.37 1.39
C HIS A 726 -36.17 1.80 1.43
N ARG A 727 -36.46 3.10 1.45
CA ARG A 727 -37.83 3.64 1.57
C ARG A 727 -38.55 3.84 0.22
N PHE A 728 -37.81 4.15 -0.83
CA PHE A 728 -38.30 4.50 -2.16
C PHE A 728 -37.66 3.61 -3.23
N ALA A 729 -38.44 2.65 -3.76
CA ALA A 729 -37.96 1.69 -4.75
C ALA A 729 -37.47 2.33 -6.08
N GLY A 730 -37.97 3.52 -6.42
CA GLY A 730 -37.59 4.26 -7.63
C GLY A 730 -36.42 5.23 -7.47
N TRP A 731 -35.73 5.25 -6.32
CA TRP A 731 -34.63 6.17 -6.08
C TRP A 731 -33.45 5.89 -7.05
N PRO A 732 -33.01 6.87 -7.87
CA PRO A 732 -32.13 6.61 -9.01
C PRO A 732 -30.64 6.54 -8.66
N LEU A 733 -30.23 7.04 -7.48
CA LEU A 733 -28.82 7.19 -7.12
C LEU A 733 -28.39 6.20 -6.03
N HIS A 734 -27.25 5.57 -6.24
CA HIS A 734 -26.69 4.57 -5.35
C HIS A 734 -25.72 5.19 -4.34
N PRO A 735 -25.76 4.83 -3.04
CA PRO A 735 -24.82 5.34 -2.03
C PRO A 735 -23.34 5.07 -2.36
N LEU A 736 -23.05 4.09 -3.24
CA LEU A 736 -21.69 3.76 -3.66
C LEU A 736 -21.01 4.91 -4.42
N MET A 737 -21.77 5.88 -4.96
CA MET A 737 -21.19 7.06 -5.62
C MET A 737 -20.24 7.83 -4.68
N PHE A 738 -20.53 7.87 -3.38
CA PHE A 738 -19.71 8.57 -2.39
C PHE A 738 -18.43 7.83 -2.02
N LEU A 739 -18.30 6.56 -2.42
CA LEU A 739 -17.07 5.78 -2.20
C LEU A 739 -16.08 5.93 -3.36
N VAL A 740 -16.59 6.30 -4.54
CA VAL A 740 -15.77 6.49 -5.74
C VAL A 740 -15.53 7.95 -6.09
N LEU A 741 -16.36 8.88 -5.57
CA LEU A 741 -16.31 10.35 -5.77
C LEU A 741 -15.48 10.75 -7.00
N SER A 742 -14.23 11.16 -6.79
CA SER A 742 -13.35 11.61 -7.88
C SER A 742 -11.89 11.28 -7.60
N THR A 743 -11.57 10.00 -7.40
CA THR A 743 -10.20 9.50 -7.47
C THR A 743 -9.76 9.39 -8.93
N TRP A 744 -8.46 9.24 -9.18
CA TRP A 744 -7.95 9.06 -10.54
C TRP A 744 -8.68 7.93 -11.29
N GLN A 745 -8.83 6.78 -10.62
CA GLN A 745 -9.47 5.59 -11.16
C GLN A 745 -10.93 5.84 -11.51
N SER A 746 -11.70 6.47 -10.61
CA SER A 746 -13.12 6.72 -10.89
C SER A 746 -13.32 7.75 -12.01
N ARG A 747 -12.50 8.81 -12.06
CA ARG A 747 -12.55 9.82 -13.14
C ARG A 747 -12.33 9.18 -14.51
N VAL A 748 -11.35 8.28 -14.60
CA VAL A 748 -10.97 7.61 -15.85
C VAL A 748 -12.04 6.63 -16.32
N LEU A 749 -12.75 5.95 -15.40
CA LEU A 749 -13.81 5.00 -15.75
C LEU A 749 -15.20 5.63 -15.89
N ALA A 750 -15.42 6.83 -15.36
CA ALA A 750 -16.72 7.50 -15.26
C ALA A 750 -17.47 7.53 -16.60
N PHE A 751 -16.82 7.99 -17.66
CA PHE A 751 -17.42 8.05 -18.99
C PHE A 751 -17.79 6.67 -19.54
N SER A 752 -16.95 5.66 -19.32
CA SER A 752 -17.23 4.29 -19.78
C SER A 752 -18.42 3.66 -19.05
N PHE A 753 -18.61 3.97 -17.76
CA PHE A 753 -19.82 3.59 -17.02
C PHE A 753 -21.08 4.29 -17.54
N LEU A 754 -20.99 5.58 -17.89
CA LEU A 754 -22.11 6.31 -18.52
C LEU A 754 -22.45 5.75 -19.90
N LEU A 755 -21.44 5.42 -20.71
CA LEU A 755 -21.64 4.82 -22.02
C LEU A 755 -22.29 3.44 -21.92
N GLY A 756 -21.77 2.57 -21.04
CA GLY A 756 -22.36 1.25 -20.80
C GLY A 756 -23.77 1.33 -20.21
N TRP A 757 -24.02 2.28 -19.30
CA TRP A 757 -25.36 2.59 -18.80
C TRP A 757 -26.31 2.98 -19.93
N PHE A 758 -25.89 3.90 -20.82
CA PHE A 758 -26.70 4.37 -21.94
C PHE A 758 -27.05 3.22 -22.89
N ILE A 759 -26.05 2.42 -23.29
CA ILE A 759 -26.23 1.24 -24.14
C ILE A 759 -27.23 0.26 -23.50
N LYS A 760 -27.05 -0.06 -22.21
CA LYS A 760 -27.95 -0.95 -21.47
C LYS A 760 -29.37 -0.38 -21.43
N ALA A 761 -29.53 0.90 -21.10
CA ALA A 761 -30.83 1.55 -20.99
C ALA A 761 -31.57 1.52 -22.33
N CYS A 762 -30.90 1.80 -23.45
CA CYS A 762 -31.47 1.68 -24.79
C CYS A 762 -31.90 0.24 -25.11
N ILE A 763 -31.03 -0.74 -24.88
CA ILE A 763 -31.35 -2.16 -25.15
C ILE A 763 -32.53 -2.62 -24.30
N ALA A 764 -32.55 -2.28 -23.01
CA ALA A 764 -33.63 -2.65 -22.11
C ALA A 764 -34.96 -1.98 -22.51
N LYS A 765 -34.92 -0.71 -22.92
CA LYS A 765 -36.10 0.05 -23.32
C LYS A 765 -36.70 -0.43 -24.65
N TYR A 766 -35.87 -0.68 -25.67
CA TYR A 766 -36.34 -1.01 -27.02
C TYR A 766 -36.38 -2.52 -27.32
N GLY A 767 -35.50 -3.31 -26.70
CA GLY A 767 -35.40 -4.76 -26.91
C GLY A 767 -35.97 -5.62 -25.77
N GLY A 768 -36.31 -5.01 -24.63
CA GLY A 768 -36.81 -5.70 -23.44
C GLY A 768 -35.83 -6.75 -22.89
N ALA A 769 -36.36 -7.69 -22.09
CA ALA A 769 -35.58 -8.77 -21.50
C ALA A 769 -34.98 -9.73 -22.55
N ALA A 770 -35.67 -9.94 -23.68
CA ALA A 770 -35.16 -10.78 -24.77
C ALA A 770 -33.94 -10.17 -25.45
N GLY A 771 -33.97 -8.87 -25.75
CA GLY A 771 -32.81 -8.13 -26.25
C GLY A 771 -31.64 -8.18 -25.27
N TYR A 772 -31.94 -8.09 -23.97
CA TYR A 772 -30.92 -8.22 -22.93
C TYR A 772 -30.19 -9.57 -22.95
N GLN A 773 -30.94 -10.68 -22.96
CA GLN A 773 -30.34 -12.02 -22.96
C GLN A 773 -29.59 -12.32 -24.26
N ARG A 774 -30.11 -11.87 -25.41
CA ARG A 774 -29.48 -12.09 -26.72
C ARG A 774 -28.13 -11.38 -26.84
N LEU A 775 -27.99 -10.16 -26.31
CA LEU A 775 -26.74 -9.38 -26.41
C LEU A 775 -25.75 -9.65 -25.26
N LYS A 776 -26.14 -10.45 -24.27
CA LYS A 776 -25.27 -10.84 -23.16
C LYS A 776 -23.91 -11.44 -23.62
N PRO A 777 -23.85 -12.38 -24.59
CA PRO A 777 -22.59 -12.92 -25.07
C PRO A 777 -21.70 -11.88 -25.76
N LEU A 778 -22.29 -10.90 -26.47
CA LEU A 778 -21.57 -9.80 -27.10
C LEU A 778 -20.80 -8.97 -26.05
N MET A 779 -21.46 -8.62 -24.95
CA MET A 779 -20.85 -7.84 -23.86
C MET A 779 -19.76 -8.63 -23.12
N THR A 780 -19.96 -9.94 -22.91
CA THR A 780 -18.91 -10.83 -22.43
C THR A 780 -17.72 -10.88 -23.41
N GLY A 781 -18.00 -10.83 -24.71
CA GLY A 781 -17.01 -10.73 -25.77
C GLY A 781 -16.17 -9.46 -25.67
N LEU A 782 -16.77 -8.29 -25.44
CA LEU A 782 -16.04 -7.03 -25.26
C LEU A 782 -15.00 -7.12 -24.15
N ILE A 783 -15.39 -7.66 -22.99
CA ILE A 783 -14.49 -7.87 -21.85
C ILE A 783 -13.36 -8.83 -22.25
N ALA A 784 -13.71 -9.98 -22.84
CA ALA A 784 -12.74 -10.99 -23.27
C ALA A 784 -11.74 -10.47 -24.32
N GLY A 785 -12.20 -9.63 -25.26
CA GLY A 785 -11.36 -9.01 -26.29
C GLY A 785 -10.29 -8.11 -25.70
N GLU A 786 -10.64 -7.30 -24.69
CA GLU A 786 -9.67 -6.42 -24.01
C GLU A 786 -8.69 -7.23 -23.14
N MET A 787 -9.14 -8.30 -22.47
CA MET A 787 -8.26 -9.22 -21.74
C MET A 787 -7.26 -9.91 -22.67
N LEU A 788 -7.71 -10.42 -23.82
CA LEU A 788 -6.85 -11.01 -24.85
C LEU A 788 -5.86 -9.98 -25.41
N ALA A 789 -6.33 -8.75 -25.64
CA ALA A 789 -5.49 -7.66 -26.08
C ALA A 789 -4.43 -7.22 -25.05
N GLY A 790 -4.61 -7.55 -23.77
CA GLY A 790 -3.58 -7.38 -22.75
C GLY A 790 -2.54 -8.50 -22.78
N VAL A 791 -3.00 -9.75 -22.85
CA VAL A 791 -2.13 -10.95 -22.74
C VAL A 791 -1.35 -11.24 -24.02
N ILE A 792 -1.91 -11.00 -25.21
CA ILE A 792 -1.22 -11.29 -26.47
C ILE A 792 0.04 -10.41 -26.66
N PRO A 793 -0.02 -9.07 -26.53
CA PRO A 793 1.17 -8.22 -26.59
C PRO A 793 2.20 -8.53 -25.51
N MET A 794 1.75 -8.99 -24.35
CA MET A 794 2.63 -9.42 -23.26
C MET A 794 3.41 -10.68 -23.63
N ILE A 795 2.77 -11.69 -24.25
CA ILE A 795 3.46 -12.88 -24.79
C ILE A 795 4.43 -12.48 -25.90
N ILE A 796 3.99 -11.62 -26.84
CA ILE A 796 4.85 -11.11 -27.93
C ILE A 796 6.06 -10.36 -27.35
N GLY A 797 5.83 -9.49 -26.36
CA GLY A 797 6.87 -8.72 -25.70
C GLY A 797 7.87 -9.59 -24.95
N ALA A 798 7.41 -10.64 -24.29
CA ALA A 798 8.28 -11.62 -23.65
C ALA A 798 9.15 -12.37 -24.68
N ILE A 799 8.55 -12.86 -25.77
CA ILE A 799 9.29 -13.52 -26.86
C ILE A 799 10.34 -12.57 -27.45
N TYR A 800 9.96 -11.32 -27.73
CA TYR A 800 10.87 -10.29 -28.23
C TYR A 800 12.03 -10.04 -27.27
N TYR A 801 11.76 -9.90 -25.97
CA TYR A 801 12.78 -9.67 -24.97
C TYR A 801 13.76 -10.84 -24.88
N PHE A 802 13.28 -12.09 -24.83
CA PHE A 802 14.16 -13.25 -24.76
C PHE A 802 14.94 -13.51 -26.06
N ALA A 803 14.42 -13.07 -27.21
CA ALA A 803 15.11 -13.17 -28.49
C ALA A 803 16.16 -12.07 -28.72
N THR A 804 15.96 -10.87 -28.17
CA THR A 804 16.78 -9.68 -28.50
C THR A 804 17.56 -9.09 -27.32
N GLY A 805 17.19 -9.42 -26.09
CA GLY A 805 17.70 -8.77 -24.87
C GLY A 805 17.13 -7.36 -24.61
N VAL A 806 16.29 -6.83 -25.51
CA VAL A 806 15.79 -5.44 -25.44
C VAL A 806 14.34 -5.42 -24.93
N PRO A 807 13.98 -4.50 -24.01
CA PRO A 807 12.59 -4.31 -23.60
C PRO A 807 11.66 -4.00 -24.78
N PRO A 808 10.48 -4.63 -24.86
CA PRO A 808 9.52 -4.36 -25.93
C PRO A 808 8.97 -2.93 -25.87
N LYS A 809 8.33 -2.47 -26.95
CA LYS A 809 7.57 -1.21 -26.94
C LYS A 809 6.45 -1.29 -25.91
N VAL A 810 6.33 -0.23 -25.11
CA VAL A 810 5.36 -0.16 -24.02
C VAL A 810 3.96 -0.02 -24.61
N PHE A 811 3.09 -0.95 -24.24
CA PHE A 811 1.66 -0.93 -24.55
C PHE A 811 0.90 -1.38 -23.31
N ALA A 812 -0.05 -0.57 -22.85
CA ALA A 812 -0.80 -0.85 -21.65
C ALA A 812 -2.24 -0.35 -21.82
N ILE A 813 -3.20 -1.22 -21.50
CA ILE A 813 -4.63 -0.91 -21.61
C ILE A 813 -5.16 -0.24 -20.33
N PHE A 814 -4.64 -0.58 -19.14
CA PHE A 814 -4.95 0.08 -17.86
C PHE A 814 -3.67 0.56 -17.17
N ARG A 815 -3.11 1.71 -17.58
CA ARG A 815 -1.91 2.27 -16.92
C ARG A 815 -2.23 3.35 -15.91
#